data_AF-A0A2N8HG59-F1
#
_entry.id   AF-A0A2N8HG59-F1
#
_cell.length_a   1.000
_cell.length_b   1.000
_cell.length_c   1.000
_cell.angle_alpha   90.00
_cell.angle_beta   90.00
_cell.angle_gamma   90.00
#
_symmetry.space_group_name_H-M   'P 1'
#
loop_
_entity.id
_entity.type
_entity.pdbx_description
1 polymer ?
#
loop_
_entity_poly.entity_id
_entity_poly.type
_entity_poly.pdbx_seq_one_letter_code
_entity_poly.pdbx_strand_id
1 'polypeptide(L)'
;MLIKFKHFIGTLVLVFPLLGGWSAGEVKSVQVPDQLPECPVRFIRGTLVAGDGAIWAVGEKESIYRLQVGDGAYEKSWLNMDYYSGFPKGKNFTCVAEDGQGRIWAGTDDSGVAVFNGREWKMYDRGNALNGEHVYALAVSPVSGEVAVATSGGVSIYDPGNDSWKALDRSTGLVEDQAASAAFDSKGNLWLAYACGGISYSARKSGYMQWKNVQAPWYWDVKQFARQPYQPYGEGLPSNACNVLACTEKDQVLVGTCSGLAYSNGISSWRYMRGRDYARKNTGIYGASARKTAVPGEGNAKMLSEDFVSSVLRNGTDIFIGYRTAGVDVLDAGTMTVRQRIRKGLENVDVSSFVVLGDGSAWASTYGRGFIGLKKGSLSYQLDRKQQDNEIAFPSPGRKEDPGAVLKRLEKLGADAHAGKSIVFRGEDWSTKGDWCGKYGVTRATLCATNAPMGNSEFEAKTVSYRTLSSVPDMPGYQGALSSYWIQGLMGLNRNKGDALRWWVESIKVEGNRNVLFDPTDSIRTEAEWDDHGEVYPSFVDGPGIWVIVEVPEGVHEIALYFYNPNGYLQNESRRDYIVEARRHPSTSSMVLQFNNRGDIEIGEKTKNGNALAAAMEQWQALPVEARTRVSRFAGSGVYKRFMCRKGGIYLFHVCRNGSFNTILNGVFVNEKIPWEVRLPEELPYYVDGQLAGIIPTPERVGASTLGEKEKAVCKPLYELQYTRKYLTPAACSLQNRYILALWRQATEKRAEDGCLADILQWEARVTDERVQASFDETMKRSWDQSQIYYIGNRSRDFMPHAPGTVPFSLRELRLMAKLHIDWRQYRDDAKTPPEKSVQEMKEFLKKELLKQQTNKQR
;
A
#
# COMPACT_ATOMS: atom_id res chain seq x y z
N MET A 1 20.83 56.23 55.39
CA MET A 1 20.39 55.87 54.03
C MET A 1 20.12 54.38 54.00
N LEU A 2 19.00 53.95 53.40
CA LEU A 2 18.54 52.56 53.26
C LEU A 2 19.61 51.67 52.59
N ILE A 3 19.68 50.34 52.72
CA ILE A 3 18.65 49.28 52.68
C ILE A 3 19.12 48.06 53.52
N LYS A 4 18.15 47.33 54.10
CA LYS A 4 18.29 46.12 54.93
C LYS A 4 18.65 44.85 54.13
N PHE A 5 19.53 44.01 54.69
CA PHE A 5 19.46 42.55 54.60
C PHE A 5 19.69 41.98 56.01
N LYS A 6 18.73 41.26 56.57
CA LYS A 6 18.82 40.59 57.89
C LYS A 6 19.00 39.09 57.69
N HIS A 7 19.91 38.56 58.50
CA HIS A 7 20.42 37.20 58.63
C HIS A 7 19.38 36.20 59.17
N PHE A 8 19.64 34.91 58.99
CA PHE A 8 19.70 34.00 60.16
C PHE A 8 20.64 32.81 59.94
N ILE A 9 21.26 32.40 61.05
CA ILE A 9 22.47 31.57 61.21
C ILE A 9 22.12 30.07 61.22
N GLY A 10 23.07 29.26 60.73
CA GLY A 10 22.93 27.83 60.45
C GLY A 10 22.90 26.89 61.65
N THR A 11 22.50 25.65 61.35
CA THR A 11 22.44 24.51 62.26
C THR A 11 22.80 23.24 61.49
N LEU A 12 23.58 22.39 62.15
CA LEU A 12 24.02 21.01 61.83
C LEU A 12 23.46 20.35 60.55
N VAL A 13 24.38 19.96 59.66
CA VAL A 13 24.14 18.98 58.60
C VAL A 13 24.24 17.57 59.20
N LEU A 14 23.09 16.93 59.44
CA LEU A 14 22.98 15.49 59.64
C LEU A 14 22.80 14.84 58.26
N VAL A 15 23.83 14.12 57.82
CA VAL A 15 23.82 13.28 56.63
C VAL A 15 22.94 12.07 56.91
N PHE A 16 21.74 12.02 56.32
CA PHE A 16 20.97 10.79 56.17
C PHE A 16 21.35 10.13 54.84
N PRO A 17 21.89 8.90 54.82
CA PRO A 17 21.85 8.09 53.62
C PRO A 17 20.42 7.55 53.52
N LEU A 18 19.58 8.17 52.70
CA LEU A 18 18.35 7.51 52.20
C LEU A 18 18.76 6.53 51.09
N LEU A 19 19.47 5.46 51.50
CA LEU A 19 19.36 4.16 50.85
C LEU A 19 17.96 3.65 51.19
N GLY A 20 16.98 4.06 50.39
CA GLY A 20 15.71 3.36 50.32
C GLY A 20 15.99 1.96 49.79
N GLY A 21 16.25 1.00 50.68
CA GLY A 21 16.13 -0.40 50.36
C GLY A 21 14.67 -0.65 50.01
N TRP A 22 14.38 -0.82 48.72
CA TRP A 22 13.06 -1.21 48.26
C TRP A 22 12.79 -2.61 48.80
N SER A 23 11.78 -2.73 49.66
CA SER A 23 11.34 -4.05 50.09
C SER A 23 10.76 -4.80 48.88
N ALA A 24 11.28 -5.99 48.63
CA ALA A 24 10.72 -6.88 47.63
C ALA A 24 9.37 -7.38 48.15
N GLY A 25 8.25 -6.77 47.71
CA GLY A 25 6.93 -7.32 48.02
C GLY A 25 5.73 -6.39 47.98
N GLU A 26 5.88 -5.07 47.78
CA GLU A 26 4.68 -4.21 47.70
C GLU A 26 3.88 -4.45 46.41
N VAL A 27 2.64 -4.89 46.62
CA VAL A 27 1.60 -5.16 45.63
C VAL A 27 0.89 -3.82 45.34
N LYS A 28 1.21 -3.16 44.22
CA LYS A 28 0.51 -1.93 43.81
C LYS A 28 -0.79 -2.26 43.07
N SER A 29 -1.93 -1.89 43.64
CA SER A 29 -3.22 -1.94 42.97
C SER A 29 -3.37 -0.79 41.96
N VAL A 30 -3.64 -1.09 40.70
CA VAL A 30 -3.91 -0.09 39.66
C VAL A 30 -5.37 0.32 39.72
N GLN A 31 -5.67 1.62 39.83
CA GLN A 31 -7.03 2.14 39.69
C GLN A 31 -7.35 2.48 38.24
N VAL A 32 -8.47 1.99 37.73
CA VAL A 32 -8.93 2.24 36.36
C VAL A 32 -9.94 3.39 36.36
N PRO A 33 -9.75 4.45 35.55
CA PRO A 33 -10.71 5.53 35.46
C PRO A 33 -11.97 5.11 34.70
N ASP A 34 -13.12 5.72 35.05
CA ASP A 34 -14.39 5.47 34.36
C ASP A 34 -14.34 5.83 32.86
N GLN A 35 -13.49 6.78 32.48
CA GLN A 35 -13.23 7.17 31.11
C GLN A 35 -11.74 7.43 30.91
N LEU A 36 -11.18 6.92 29.80
CA LEU A 36 -9.82 7.22 29.40
C LEU A 36 -9.71 8.68 28.91
N PRO A 37 -8.57 9.37 29.16
CA PRO A 37 -8.31 10.67 28.54
C PRO A 37 -8.35 10.55 27.01
N GLU A 38 -8.76 11.62 26.33
CA GLU A 38 -8.83 11.65 24.87
C GLU A 38 -7.47 11.28 24.26
N CYS A 39 -7.46 10.26 23.40
CA CYS A 39 -6.24 9.81 22.75
C CYS A 39 -5.86 10.77 21.62
N PRO A 40 -4.61 11.28 21.61
CA PRO A 40 -4.14 12.13 20.52
C PRO A 40 -4.12 11.43 19.16
N VAL A 41 -3.98 10.10 19.15
CA VAL A 41 -4.10 9.29 17.92
C VAL A 41 -5.56 9.14 17.57
N ARG A 42 -6.00 9.82 16.51
CA ARG A 42 -7.39 9.76 16.04
C ARG A 42 -7.60 8.58 15.13
N PHE A 43 -6.67 8.33 14.21
CA PHE A 43 -6.77 7.28 13.19
C PHE A 43 -6.10 5.99 13.68
N ILE A 44 -6.60 5.45 14.80
CA ILE A 44 -5.97 4.31 15.47
C ILE A 44 -5.98 3.08 14.57
N ARG A 45 -4.82 2.45 14.39
CA ARG A 45 -4.62 1.22 13.64
C ARG A 45 -4.29 0.03 14.54
N GLY A 46 -3.61 0.28 15.64
CA GLY A 46 -3.21 -0.75 16.60
C GLY A 46 -3.19 -0.22 18.02
N THR A 47 -3.50 -1.10 18.95
CA THR A 47 -3.47 -0.82 20.39
C THR A 47 -2.94 -2.03 21.14
N LEU A 48 -2.33 -1.76 22.28
CA LEU A 48 -1.72 -2.76 23.13
C LEU A 48 -1.87 -2.34 24.59
N VAL A 49 -2.13 -3.30 25.47
CA VAL A 49 -1.91 -3.15 26.91
C VAL A 49 -0.61 -3.88 27.21
N ALA A 50 0.42 -3.13 27.59
CA ALA A 50 1.71 -3.69 27.92
C ALA A 50 1.69 -4.34 29.32
N GLY A 51 2.68 -5.19 29.61
CA GLY A 51 2.78 -5.92 30.87
C GLY A 51 2.98 -5.02 32.11
N ASP A 52 3.39 -3.77 31.91
CA ASP A 52 3.45 -2.71 32.93
C ASP A 52 2.11 -1.97 33.14
N GLY A 53 1.05 -2.41 32.44
CA GLY A 53 -0.30 -1.82 32.47
C GLY A 53 -0.48 -0.59 31.59
N ALA A 54 0.55 -0.15 30.86
CA ALA A 54 0.45 1.01 29.98
C ALA A 54 -0.35 0.66 28.71
N ILE A 55 -1.21 1.59 28.29
CA ILE A 55 -1.92 1.51 27.01
C ILE A 55 -1.07 2.20 25.95
N TRP A 56 -0.79 1.50 24.87
CA TRP A 56 -0.13 2.04 23.69
C TRP A 56 -1.14 2.18 22.56
N ALA A 57 -1.10 3.32 21.87
CA ALA A 57 -1.90 3.60 20.70
C ALA A 57 -1.00 4.03 19.54
N VAL A 58 -1.22 3.40 18.39
CA VAL A 58 -0.51 3.70 17.14
C VAL A 58 -1.52 3.90 16.01
N GLY A 59 -1.20 4.78 15.09
CA GLY A 59 -2.09 5.12 13.99
C GLY A 59 -1.42 5.89 12.87
N GLU A 60 -2.25 6.50 12.04
CA GLU A 60 -1.83 7.27 10.88
C GLU A 60 -1.87 8.78 11.18
N LYS A 61 -1.06 9.59 10.48
CA LYS A 61 -0.82 11.04 10.70
C LYS A 61 -0.22 11.44 12.04
N GLU A 62 -0.49 10.69 13.09
CA GLU A 62 -0.05 10.98 14.45
C GLU A 62 1.14 10.10 14.87
N SER A 63 1.78 10.48 15.98
CA SER A 63 2.86 9.72 16.60
C SER A 63 2.37 8.44 17.30
N ILE A 64 3.28 7.74 17.96
CA ILE A 64 2.96 6.70 18.94
C ILE A 64 2.73 7.37 20.29
N TYR A 65 1.64 7.00 20.97
CA TYR A 65 1.34 7.52 22.30
C TYR A 65 1.19 6.39 23.33
N ARG A 66 1.68 6.67 24.54
CA ARG A 66 1.64 5.78 25.71
C ARG A 66 0.84 6.44 26.82
N LEU A 67 -0.06 5.70 27.47
CA LEU A 67 -0.82 6.14 28.63
C LEU A 67 -0.55 5.18 29.80
N GLN A 68 0.06 5.68 30.87
CA GLN A 68 0.21 4.89 32.10
C GLN A 68 -1.13 4.85 32.84
N VAL A 69 -1.58 3.63 33.19
CA VAL A 69 -2.77 3.45 34.04
C VAL A 69 -2.30 3.02 35.43
N GLY A 70 -2.42 3.91 36.44
CA GLY A 70 -2.38 3.52 37.86
C GLY A 70 -1.11 3.76 38.68
N ASP A 71 -0.54 4.96 38.71
CA ASP A 71 0.33 5.38 39.82
C ASP A 71 -0.02 6.82 40.24
N GLY A 72 -0.21 7.03 41.55
CA GLY A 72 -0.91 8.19 42.13
C GLY A 72 -0.28 9.58 41.96
N ALA A 73 0.75 9.74 41.13
CA ALA A 73 1.30 11.04 40.75
C ALA A 73 2.06 10.88 39.43
N TYR A 74 1.68 11.67 38.41
CA TYR A 74 2.26 11.71 37.04
C TYR A 74 1.97 10.43 36.22
N GLU A 75 1.04 10.33 35.27
CA GLU A 75 0.43 11.28 34.33
C GLU A 75 -0.95 10.73 33.91
N LYS A 76 -2.04 11.52 33.99
CA LYS A 76 -3.34 11.18 33.37
C LYS A 76 -3.39 11.57 31.89
N SER A 77 -2.25 11.77 31.26
CA SER A 77 -2.11 12.28 29.89
C SER A 77 -1.32 11.29 29.05
N TRP A 78 -1.62 11.31 27.75
CA TRP A 78 -0.88 10.53 26.77
C TRP A 78 0.51 11.14 26.56
N LEU A 79 1.54 10.33 26.78
CA LEU A 79 2.93 10.66 26.47
C LEU A 79 3.19 10.37 24.98
N ASN A 80 3.57 11.40 24.23
CA ASN A 80 4.08 11.22 22.88
C ASN A 80 5.44 10.52 22.97
N MET A 81 5.69 9.52 22.13
CA MET A 81 6.92 8.72 22.17
C MET A 81 8.02 9.21 21.20
N ASP A 82 7.80 10.31 20.49
CA ASP A 82 8.74 10.90 19.53
C ASP A 82 9.93 11.66 20.14
N TYR A 83 9.90 11.89 21.45
CA TYR A 83 10.99 12.54 22.18
C TYR A 83 12.21 11.63 22.35
N TYR A 84 12.01 10.32 22.28
CA TYR A 84 13.10 9.35 22.39
C TYR A 84 13.91 9.31 21.10
N SER A 85 15.23 9.11 21.23
CA SER A 85 16.14 9.01 20.10
C SER A 85 15.75 7.86 19.16
N GLY A 86 16.03 8.03 17.86
CA GLY A 86 15.77 7.02 16.83
C GLY A 86 14.31 6.88 16.41
N PHE A 87 13.38 7.69 16.95
CA PHE A 87 11.97 7.61 16.57
C PHE A 87 11.77 7.92 15.07
N PRO A 88 11.02 7.08 14.32
CA PRO A 88 10.82 7.29 12.89
C PRO A 88 9.75 8.35 12.62
N LYS A 89 10.16 9.62 12.59
CA LYS A 89 9.28 10.77 12.36
C LYS A 89 8.63 10.73 10.97
N GLY A 90 7.39 11.21 10.89
CA GLY A 90 6.66 11.34 9.62
C GLY A 90 6.21 10.01 9.00
N LYS A 91 6.20 8.92 9.79
CA LYS A 91 5.69 7.60 9.36
C LYS A 91 4.30 7.35 9.91
N ASN A 92 3.51 6.58 9.16
CA ASN A 92 2.29 6.01 9.71
C ASN A 92 2.59 4.66 10.37
N PHE A 93 1.91 4.37 11.46
CA PHE A 93 2.07 3.12 12.20
C PHE A 93 0.84 2.23 12.06
N THR A 94 1.07 0.95 11.80
CA THR A 94 0.03 0.01 11.37
C THR A 94 -0.41 -0.96 12.45
N CYS A 95 0.50 -1.30 13.38
CA CYS A 95 0.26 -2.26 14.46
C CYS A 95 1.33 -2.11 15.55
N VAL A 96 1.03 -2.61 16.75
CA VAL A 96 1.93 -2.58 17.91
C VAL A 96 1.87 -3.90 18.69
N ALA A 97 2.99 -4.36 19.23
CA ALA A 97 3.09 -5.54 20.09
C ALA A 97 4.23 -5.39 21.11
N GLU A 98 4.12 -6.05 22.26
CA GLU A 98 5.21 -6.20 23.23
C GLU A 98 5.76 -7.61 23.16
N ASP A 99 7.09 -7.75 23.14
CA ASP A 99 7.73 -9.06 23.19
C ASP A 99 7.98 -9.56 24.62
N GLY A 100 8.40 -10.83 24.76
CA GLY A 100 8.67 -11.42 26.06
C GLY A 100 9.78 -10.75 26.88
N GLN A 101 10.60 -9.89 26.26
CA GLN A 101 11.63 -9.11 26.97
C GLN A 101 11.10 -7.76 27.46
N GLY A 102 9.95 -7.30 26.97
CA GLY A 102 9.35 -6.00 27.29
C GLY A 102 9.67 -4.91 26.27
N ARG A 103 10.19 -5.26 25.08
CA ARG A 103 10.40 -4.29 24.00
C ARG A 103 9.09 -4.05 23.28
N ILE A 104 8.85 -2.81 22.87
CA ILE A 104 7.67 -2.44 22.08
C ILE A 104 8.04 -2.41 20.60
N TRP A 105 7.31 -3.18 19.81
CA TRP A 105 7.45 -3.29 18.36
C TRP A 105 6.30 -2.54 17.71
N ALA A 106 6.60 -1.60 16.82
CA ALA A 106 5.63 -0.81 16.08
C ALA A 106 5.86 -0.95 14.57
N GLY A 107 4.90 -1.53 13.87
CA GLY A 107 4.95 -1.69 12.42
C GLY A 107 4.67 -0.37 11.71
N THR A 108 5.30 -0.16 10.55
CA THR A 108 5.08 1.02 9.69
C THR A 108 4.49 0.63 8.34
N ASP A 109 3.93 1.61 7.63
CA ASP A 109 3.35 1.41 6.30
C ASP A 109 4.38 1.27 5.17
N ASP A 110 5.60 1.79 5.34
CA ASP A 110 6.57 1.85 4.24
C ASP A 110 8.06 1.71 4.65
N SER A 111 8.36 1.54 5.94
CA SER A 111 9.73 1.62 6.47
C SER A 111 10.11 0.44 7.39
N GLY A 112 9.34 -0.64 7.41
CA GLY A 112 9.57 -1.81 8.26
C GLY A 112 9.02 -1.64 9.68
N VAL A 113 9.76 -2.10 10.69
CA VAL A 113 9.34 -2.10 12.10
C VAL A 113 10.29 -1.29 12.97
N ALA A 114 9.72 -0.45 13.83
CA ALA A 114 10.44 0.29 14.87
C ALA A 114 10.37 -0.50 16.18
N VAL A 115 11.50 -0.67 16.86
CA VAL A 115 11.57 -1.35 18.17
C VAL A 115 12.04 -0.36 19.21
N PHE A 116 11.31 -0.24 20.32
CA PHE A 116 11.66 0.55 21.49
C PHE A 116 12.13 -0.38 22.60
N ASN A 117 13.32 -0.10 23.15
CA ASN A 117 13.90 -0.90 24.22
C ASN A 117 13.71 -0.33 25.63
N GLY A 118 12.87 0.70 25.78
CA GLY A 118 12.70 1.46 27.03
C GLY A 118 13.49 2.77 27.08
N ARG A 119 14.47 2.98 26.19
CA ARG A 119 15.30 4.20 26.14
C ARG A 119 15.35 4.86 24.77
N GLU A 120 15.39 4.07 23.71
CA GLU A 120 15.48 4.58 22.35
C GLU A 120 14.78 3.65 21.36
N TRP A 121 14.61 4.14 20.14
CA TRP A 121 14.03 3.42 19.02
C TRP A 121 15.10 2.96 18.04
N LYS A 122 14.87 1.80 17.42
CA LYS A 122 15.71 1.28 16.33
C LYS A 122 14.84 0.71 15.21
N MET A 123 15.20 1.02 13.96
CA MET A 123 14.50 0.56 12.76
C MET A 123 15.03 -0.76 12.22
N TYR A 124 14.12 -1.63 11.82
CA TYR A 124 14.40 -2.87 11.08
C TYR A 124 13.59 -2.89 9.78
N ASP A 125 14.28 -3.12 8.67
CA ASP A 125 13.74 -2.99 7.32
C ASP A 125 14.32 -4.05 6.39
N ARG A 126 14.06 -3.91 5.08
CA ARG A 126 14.63 -4.78 4.04
C ARG A 126 16.15 -4.69 3.93
N GLY A 127 16.75 -3.62 4.42
CA GLY A 127 18.19 -3.45 4.62
C GLY A 127 18.78 -4.49 5.55
N ASN A 128 18.17 -4.65 6.70
CA ASN A 128 18.87 -5.24 7.83
C ASN A 128 18.20 -6.49 8.42
N ALA A 129 16.90 -6.76 8.21
CA ALA A 129 16.24 -7.90 8.86
C ALA A 129 15.02 -8.44 8.11
N LEU A 130 14.20 -7.57 7.53
CA LEU A 130 12.89 -7.93 6.97
C LEU A 130 12.96 -8.30 5.48
N ASN A 131 11.89 -8.92 4.97
CA ASN A 131 11.71 -9.22 3.54
C ASN A 131 10.81 -8.23 2.80
N GLY A 132 10.02 -7.45 3.54
CA GLY A 132 9.09 -6.44 3.01
C GLY A 132 9.14 -5.15 3.84
N GLU A 133 8.64 -4.07 3.27
CA GLU A 133 8.68 -2.73 3.86
C GLU A 133 7.39 -2.33 4.58
N HIS A 134 6.22 -2.75 4.09
CA HIS A 134 4.94 -2.50 4.76
C HIS A 134 4.71 -3.61 5.79
N VAL A 135 4.45 -3.26 7.05
CA VAL A 135 4.12 -4.22 8.11
C VAL A 135 2.60 -4.29 8.29
N TYR A 136 2.01 -5.46 8.09
CA TYR A 136 0.57 -5.66 8.23
C TYR A 136 0.16 -6.08 9.64
N ALA A 137 1.00 -6.85 10.32
CA ALA A 137 0.72 -7.42 11.64
C ALA A 137 1.99 -7.82 12.38
N LEU A 138 1.88 -7.83 13.70
CA LEU A 138 2.87 -8.35 14.65
C LEU A 138 2.21 -9.41 15.51
N ALA A 139 2.92 -10.49 15.80
CA ALA A 139 2.47 -11.50 16.75
C ALA A 139 3.65 -12.00 17.58
N VAL A 140 3.42 -12.27 18.86
CA VAL A 140 4.46 -12.77 19.77
C VAL A 140 4.03 -14.14 20.27
N SER A 141 4.95 -15.11 20.18
CA SER A 141 4.70 -16.47 20.61
C SER A 141 4.66 -16.54 22.13
N PRO A 142 3.55 -17.02 22.73
CA PRO A 142 3.45 -17.15 24.18
C PRO A 142 4.35 -18.26 24.74
N VAL A 143 4.88 -19.14 23.88
CA VAL A 143 5.71 -20.29 24.29
C VAL A 143 7.20 -20.02 24.15
N SER A 144 7.61 -19.37 23.05
CA SER A 144 9.02 -19.21 22.69
C SER A 144 9.50 -17.76 22.76
N GLY A 145 8.60 -16.79 22.86
CA GLY A 145 8.94 -15.37 22.71
C GLY A 145 9.30 -14.96 21.28
N GLU A 146 9.21 -15.87 20.30
CA GLU A 146 9.43 -15.55 18.88
C GLU A 146 8.48 -14.43 18.43
N VAL A 147 9.00 -13.46 17.70
CA VAL A 147 8.22 -12.33 17.16
C VAL A 147 8.04 -12.53 15.67
N ALA A 148 6.79 -12.66 15.22
CA ALA A 148 6.44 -12.72 13.81
C ALA A 148 6.07 -11.32 13.29
N VAL A 149 6.81 -10.86 12.29
CA VAL A 149 6.58 -9.59 11.58
C VAL A 149 6.05 -9.91 10.19
N ALA A 150 4.74 -9.74 9.98
CA ALA A 150 4.09 -9.96 8.70
C ALA A 150 4.24 -8.71 7.81
N THR A 151 4.82 -8.87 6.62
CA THR A 151 5.24 -7.76 5.74
C THR A 151 4.71 -7.89 4.30
N SER A 152 4.92 -6.87 3.47
CA SER A 152 4.66 -6.93 2.01
C SER A 152 5.45 -8.01 1.26
N GLY A 153 6.51 -8.57 1.86
CA GLY A 153 7.39 -9.59 1.29
C GLY A 153 7.35 -10.93 2.01
N GLY A 154 6.30 -11.24 2.78
CA GLY A 154 6.20 -12.45 3.59
C GLY A 154 6.33 -12.17 5.08
N VAL A 155 6.68 -13.18 5.87
CA VAL A 155 6.80 -13.08 7.33
C VAL A 155 8.26 -13.21 7.74
N SER A 156 8.74 -12.29 8.57
CA SER A 156 10.07 -12.36 9.19
C SER A 156 9.90 -12.76 10.66
N ILE A 157 10.52 -13.85 11.10
CA ILE A 157 10.47 -14.34 12.48
C ILE A 157 11.78 -13.97 13.17
N TYR A 158 11.70 -13.23 14.27
CA TYR A 158 12.81 -13.01 15.17
C TYR A 158 12.75 -14.02 16.32
N ASP A 159 13.83 -14.79 16.49
CA ASP A 159 14.02 -15.71 17.60
C ASP A 159 14.92 -15.06 18.67
N PRO A 160 14.36 -14.65 19.83
CA PRO A 160 15.14 -14.04 20.89
C PRO A 160 16.13 -15.01 21.56
N GLY A 161 15.90 -16.33 21.48
CA GLY A 161 16.78 -17.32 22.12
C GLY A 161 18.13 -17.45 21.43
N ASN A 162 18.15 -17.22 20.12
CA ASN A 162 19.36 -17.30 19.28
C ASN A 162 19.79 -15.95 18.69
N ASP A 163 19.05 -14.87 18.99
CA ASP A 163 19.21 -13.54 18.40
C ASP A 163 19.36 -13.60 16.87
N SER A 164 18.35 -14.20 16.22
CA SER A 164 18.39 -14.51 14.79
C SER A 164 17.07 -14.27 14.09
N TRP A 165 17.14 -14.05 12.77
CA TRP A 165 15.98 -13.79 11.93
C TRP A 165 15.79 -14.90 10.91
N LYS A 166 14.53 -15.23 10.63
CA LYS A 166 14.13 -16.19 9.62
C LYS A 166 13.08 -15.62 8.68
N ALA A 167 13.31 -15.79 7.39
CA ALA A 167 12.42 -15.39 6.30
C ALA A 167 11.45 -16.50 5.89
N LEU A 168 10.15 -16.19 5.83
CA LEU A 168 9.08 -17.05 5.30
C LEU A 168 8.34 -16.31 4.18
N ASP A 169 8.16 -16.96 3.03
CA ASP A 169 7.42 -16.43 1.86
C ASP A 169 6.83 -17.57 1.00
N ARG A 170 6.26 -17.26 -0.18
CA ARG A 170 5.72 -18.25 -1.12
C ARG A 170 6.70 -19.36 -1.51
N SER A 171 7.99 -19.06 -1.56
CA SER A 171 9.04 -20.04 -1.84
C SER A 171 9.34 -20.96 -0.66
N THR A 172 8.92 -20.61 0.56
CA THR A 172 8.93 -21.50 1.73
C THR A 172 7.59 -22.21 1.98
N GLY A 173 6.64 -22.05 1.06
CA GLY A 173 5.33 -22.72 1.11
C GLY A 173 4.16 -21.85 1.58
N LEU A 174 4.34 -20.53 1.77
CA LEU A 174 3.21 -19.64 2.00
C LEU A 174 2.31 -19.61 0.75
N VAL A 175 1.00 -19.43 0.94
CA VAL A 175 0.05 -19.25 -0.17
C VAL A 175 0.21 -17.87 -0.81
N GLU A 176 0.48 -16.87 0.01
CA GLU A 176 0.61 -15.47 -0.35
C GLU A 176 1.70 -14.82 0.51
N ASP A 177 2.34 -13.76 0.03
CA ASP A 177 3.35 -13.03 0.82
C ASP A 177 2.68 -12.00 1.75
N GLN A 178 1.45 -11.59 1.44
CA GLN A 178 0.69 -10.56 2.15
C GLN A 178 -0.17 -11.17 3.26
N ALA A 179 0.44 -11.48 4.41
CA ALA A 179 -0.30 -11.89 5.60
C ALA A 179 -0.93 -10.67 6.28
N ALA A 180 -2.23 -10.47 6.11
CA ALA A 180 -2.99 -9.34 6.66
C ALA A 180 -3.11 -9.39 8.20
N SER A 181 -3.00 -10.59 8.78
CA SER A 181 -2.98 -10.83 10.21
C SER A 181 -2.17 -12.09 10.54
N ALA A 182 -1.54 -12.11 11.71
CA ALA A 182 -0.75 -13.23 12.21
C ALA A 182 -1.08 -13.44 13.69
N ALA A 183 -1.04 -14.70 14.13
CA ALA A 183 -1.23 -15.06 15.54
C ALA A 183 -0.47 -16.35 15.88
N PHE A 184 -0.03 -16.46 17.12
CA PHE A 184 0.41 -17.74 17.68
C PHE A 184 -0.72 -18.37 18.49
N ASP A 185 -0.86 -19.69 18.40
CA ASP A 185 -1.73 -20.42 19.32
C ASP A 185 -1.03 -20.75 20.65
N SER A 186 -1.77 -21.32 21.59
CA SER A 186 -1.29 -21.72 22.92
C SER A 186 -0.11 -22.70 22.89
N LYS A 187 0.12 -23.38 21.76
CA LYS A 187 1.20 -24.36 21.53
C LYS A 187 2.39 -23.74 20.80
N GLY A 188 2.35 -22.44 20.52
CA GLY A 188 3.38 -21.72 19.79
C GLY A 188 3.37 -22.01 18.28
N ASN A 189 2.29 -22.55 17.72
CA ASN A 189 2.19 -22.71 16.27
C ASN A 189 1.79 -21.38 15.63
N LEU A 190 2.30 -21.14 14.43
CA LEU A 190 2.06 -19.91 13.70
C LEU A 190 0.84 -20.06 12.78
N TRP A 191 -0.11 -19.15 12.92
CA TRP A 191 -1.26 -18.98 12.07
C TRP A 191 -1.18 -17.67 11.30
N LEU A 192 -1.49 -17.70 10.01
CA LEU A 192 -1.47 -16.55 9.11
C LEU A 192 -2.81 -16.45 8.40
N ALA A 193 -3.36 -15.24 8.33
CA ALA A 193 -4.53 -14.93 7.51
C ALA A 193 -4.13 -13.90 6.44
N TYR A 194 -4.37 -14.24 5.18
CA TYR A 194 -3.84 -13.50 4.04
C TYR A 194 -4.82 -12.47 3.49
N ALA A 195 -4.28 -11.50 2.75
CA ALA A 195 -5.06 -10.47 2.10
C ALA A 195 -6.05 -11.05 1.06
N CYS A 196 -5.68 -12.14 0.38
CA CYS A 196 -6.49 -12.84 -0.60
C CYS A 196 -6.28 -14.37 -0.59
N GLY A 197 -5.39 -14.92 0.23
CA GLY A 197 -4.98 -16.33 0.22
C GLY A 197 -5.72 -17.25 1.18
N GLY A 198 -6.65 -16.75 2.03
CA GLY A 198 -7.28 -17.54 3.08
C GLY A 198 -6.39 -17.65 4.31
N ILE A 199 -6.26 -18.85 4.89
CA ILE A 199 -5.51 -19.08 6.12
C ILE A 199 -4.43 -20.14 5.90
N SER A 200 -3.29 -19.96 6.56
CA SER A 200 -2.27 -21.01 6.69
C SER A 200 -1.85 -21.22 8.14
N TYR A 201 -1.42 -22.44 8.41
CA TYR A 201 -0.93 -22.90 9.71
C TYR A 201 0.37 -23.65 9.53
N SER A 202 1.34 -23.40 10.41
CA SER A 202 2.52 -24.24 10.53
C SER A 202 2.92 -24.47 11.97
N ALA A 203 3.26 -25.72 12.28
CA ALA A 203 3.69 -26.09 13.60
C ALA A 203 5.15 -25.67 13.85
N ARG A 204 5.44 -25.16 15.05
CA ARG A 204 6.79 -24.75 15.46
C ARG A 204 7.83 -25.85 15.26
N LYS A 205 7.47 -27.10 15.57
CA LYS A 205 8.33 -28.29 15.40
C LYS A 205 8.80 -28.53 13.96
N SER A 206 8.09 -28.00 12.96
CA SER A 206 8.51 -28.06 11.55
C SER A 206 9.47 -26.91 11.17
N GLY A 207 9.77 -26.02 12.11
CA GLY A 207 10.45 -24.77 11.85
C GLY A 207 9.68 -23.85 10.91
N TYR A 208 8.34 -23.92 10.88
CA TYR A 208 7.51 -23.13 9.95
C TYR A 208 7.76 -23.41 8.46
N MET A 209 8.16 -24.64 8.10
CA MET A 209 8.45 -25.06 6.72
C MET A 209 7.40 -26.00 6.13
N GLN A 210 6.41 -26.42 6.92
CA GLN A 210 5.31 -27.28 6.47
C GLN A 210 3.98 -26.59 6.75
N TRP A 211 3.29 -26.21 5.69
CA TRP A 211 2.07 -25.40 5.77
C TRP A 211 0.83 -26.22 5.46
N LYS A 212 -0.20 -26.03 6.29
CA LYS A 212 -1.57 -26.48 6.01
C LYS A 212 -2.40 -25.26 5.66
N ASN A 213 -3.09 -25.30 4.53
CA ASN A 213 -3.81 -24.15 3.98
C ASN A 213 -5.31 -24.43 3.99
N VAL A 214 -6.09 -23.40 4.33
CA VAL A 214 -7.55 -23.43 4.29
C VAL A 214 -8.00 -22.29 3.41
N GLN A 215 -8.73 -22.64 2.34
CA GLN A 215 -9.27 -21.69 1.38
C GLN A 215 -10.76 -21.90 1.18
N ALA A 216 -11.47 -20.81 0.94
CA ALA A 216 -12.87 -20.77 0.59
C ALA A 216 -13.12 -21.58 -0.71
N PRO A 217 -14.08 -22.52 -0.72
CA PRO A 217 -14.30 -23.44 -1.85
C PRO A 217 -14.57 -22.77 -3.20
N TRP A 218 -15.27 -21.64 -3.20
CA TRP A 218 -15.61 -20.88 -4.42
C TRP A 218 -14.45 -20.07 -4.99
N TYR A 219 -13.39 -19.82 -4.21
CA TYR A 219 -12.32 -18.91 -4.61
C TYR A 219 -11.49 -19.42 -5.79
N TRP A 220 -11.32 -20.75 -5.89
CA TRP A 220 -10.71 -21.43 -7.03
C TRP A 220 -11.65 -22.51 -7.58
N ASP A 221 -12.97 -22.31 -7.50
CA ASP A 221 -13.90 -23.24 -8.13
C ASP A 221 -13.67 -23.33 -9.64
N VAL A 222 -14.35 -24.26 -10.31
CA VAL A 222 -14.18 -24.49 -11.76
C VAL A 222 -14.39 -23.22 -12.58
N LYS A 223 -15.15 -22.24 -12.06
CA LYS A 223 -15.45 -20.97 -12.73
C LYS A 223 -14.55 -19.81 -12.29
N GLN A 224 -13.87 -19.93 -11.15
CA GLN A 224 -13.03 -18.91 -10.48
C GLN A 224 -13.69 -17.52 -10.42
N PHE A 225 -15.01 -17.50 -10.24
CA PHE A 225 -15.82 -16.32 -10.51
C PHE A 225 -16.31 -15.62 -9.23
N ALA A 226 -16.78 -16.38 -8.23
CA ALA A 226 -17.32 -15.82 -7.00
C ALA A 226 -16.28 -15.79 -5.88
N ARG A 227 -16.30 -14.74 -5.05
CA ARG A 227 -15.37 -14.56 -3.93
C ARG A 227 -15.97 -14.80 -2.55
N GLN A 228 -17.28 -15.02 -2.48
CA GLN A 228 -18.03 -15.16 -1.23
C GLN A 228 -19.27 -16.03 -1.44
N PRO A 229 -19.77 -16.76 -0.43
CA PRO A 229 -20.85 -17.71 -0.62
C PRO A 229 -22.19 -17.00 -0.79
N TYR A 230 -23.15 -17.75 -1.31
CA TYR A 230 -24.52 -17.29 -1.33
C TYR A 230 -25.23 -17.48 0.01
N GLN A 231 -24.91 -18.56 0.73
CA GLN A 231 -25.57 -18.93 1.98
C GLN A 231 -25.10 -18.05 3.15
N PRO A 232 -26.00 -17.72 4.11
CA PRO A 232 -25.64 -16.95 5.30
C PRO A 232 -24.77 -17.73 6.30
N TYR A 233 -24.75 -19.07 6.19
CA TYR A 233 -23.98 -19.98 7.03
C TYR A 233 -23.50 -21.16 6.20
N GLY A 234 -22.43 -21.81 6.65
CA GLY A 234 -21.95 -23.03 6.03
C GLY A 234 -20.62 -23.49 6.63
N GLU A 235 -20.05 -24.50 6.00
CA GLU A 235 -18.72 -25.01 6.32
C GLU A 235 -17.65 -24.30 5.45
N GLY A 236 -16.43 -24.19 5.97
CA GLY A 236 -15.30 -23.50 5.33
C GLY A 236 -15.18 -22.03 5.73
N LEU A 237 -14.35 -21.29 4.98
CA LEU A 237 -14.20 -19.84 5.11
C LEU A 237 -15.22 -19.15 4.22
N PRO A 238 -15.82 -18.01 4.61
CA PRO A 238 -16.75 -17.26 3.79
C PRO A 238 -16.05 -16.32 2.78
N SER A 239 -14.75 -16.13 2.89
CA SER A 239 -13.91 -15.48 1.87
C SER A 239 -12.44 -15.80 2.16
N ASN A 240 -11.59 -15.75 1.13
CA ASN A 240 -10.15 -15.76 1.31
C ASN A 240 -9.56 -14.37 1.56
N ALA A 241 -10.37 -13.31 1.45
CA ALA A 241 -9.96 -11.96 1.77
C ALA A 241 -10.09 -11.71 3.28
N CYS A 242 -9.07 -12.10 4.03
CA CYS A 242 -9.06 -12.03 5.49
C CYS A 242 -8.61 -10.64 5.99
N ASN A 243 -9.14 -10.24 7.14
CA ASN A 243 -8.86 -8.95 7.79
C ASN A 243 -8.10 -9.12 9.10
N VAL A 244 -8.53 -10.07 9.91
CA VAL A 244 -8.09 -10.27 11.29
C VAL A 244 -8.17 -11.74 11.65
N LEU A 245 -7.21 -12.18 12.45
CA LEU A 245 -7.07 -13.54 12.96
C LEU A 245 -6.84 -13.46 14.46
N ALA A 246 -7.58 -14.26 15.23
CA ALA A 246 -7.36 -14.41 16.66
C ALA A 246 -7.32 -15.90 17.02
N CYS A 247 -6.26 -16.31 17.71
CA CYS A 247 -6.17 -17.61 18.35
C CYS A 247 -6.52 -17.46 19.83
N THR A 248 -7.26 -18.41 20.38
CA THR A 248 -7.73 -18.36 21.76
C THR A 248 -7.13 -19.49 22.59
N GLU A 249 -7.16 -19.37 23.91
CA GLU A 249 -6.60 -20.36 24.85
C GLU A 249 -7.20 -21.77 24.72
N LYS A 250 -8.42 -21.89 24.18
CA LYS A 250 -9.08 -23.18 23.94
C LYS A 250 -8.80 -23.75 22.54
N ASP A 251 -7.72 -23.32 21.90
CA ASP A 251 -7.35 -23.64 20.52
C ASP A 251 -8.43 -23.30 19.47
N GLN A 252 -9.41 -22.46 19.84
CA GLN A 252 -10.37 -21.92 18.88
C GLN A 252 -9.70 -20.79 18.10
N VAL A 253 -9.85 -20.84 16.79
CA VAL A 253 -9.35 -19.85 15.84
C VAL A 253 -10.53 -19.10 15.25
N LEU A 254 -10.46 -17.77 15.27
CA LEU A 254 -11.46 -16.85 14.73
C LEU A 254 -10.83 -16.05 13.59
N VAL A 255 -11.51 -15.97 12.45
CA VAL A 255 -11.03 -15.20 11.29
C VAL A 255 -12.13 -14.29 10.76
N GLY A 256 -11.91 -12.99 10.90
CA GLY A 256 -12.72 -11.97 10.25
C GLY A 256 -12.32 -11.81 8.80
N THR A 257 -13.29 -11.78 7.89
CA THR A 257 -13.09 -11.62 6.45
C THR A 257 -13.91 -10.46 5.89
N CYS A 258 -13.74 -10.14 4.61
CA CYS A 258 -14.61 -9.18 3.90
C CYS A 258 -16.07 -9.64 3.80
N SER A 259 -16.34 -10.93 4.05
CA SER A 259 -17.62 -11.58 3.83
C SER A 259 -18.03 -12.39 5.06
N GLY A 260 -17.72 -11.95 6.28
CA GLY A 260 -18.20 -12.54 7.53
C GLY A 260 -17.09 -13.11 8.40
N LEU A 261 -17.49 -13.79 9.46
CA LEU A 261 -16.62 -14.44 10.44
C LEU A 261 -16.54 -15.95 10.15
N ALA A 262 -15.33 -16.50 10.14
CA ALA A 262 -15.08 -17.92 10.20
C ALA A 262 -14.55 -18.31 11.59
N TYR A 263 -14.86 -19.51 12.04
CA TYR A 263 -14.35 -20.05 13.30
C TYR A 263 -14.15 -21.57 13.23
N SER A 264 -13.20 -22.06 14.02
CA SER A 264 -12.86 -23.48 14.10
C SER A 264 -12.20 -23.83 15.44
N ASN A 265 -12.36 -25.06 15.90
CA ASN A 265 -11.61 -25.63 17.03
C ASN A 265 -10.40 -26.44 16.51
N GLY A 266 -9.53 -25.80 15.74
CA GLY A 266 -8.40 -26.43 15.03
C GLY A 266 -8.38 -26.09 13.53
N ILE A 267 -7.74 -26.93 12.71
CA ILE A 267 -7.61 -26.66 11.26
C ILE A 267 -8.59 -27.42 10.36
N SER A 268 -9.24 -28.47 10.87
CA SER A 268 -9.96 -29.44 10.03
C SER A 268 -11.45 -29.17 9.84
N SER A 269 -12.10 -28.36 10.69
CA SER A 269 -13.54 -28.14 10.64
C SER A 269 -13.87 -26.67 10.83
N TRP A 270 -14.13 -25.98 9.73
CA TRP A 270 -14.43 -24.55 9.72
C TRP A 270 -15.90 -24.31 9.52
N ARG A 271 -16.45 -23.36 10.26
CA ARG A 271 -17.79 -22.84 10.04
C ARG A 271 -17.72 -21.34 9.81
N TYR A 272 -18.68 -20.82 9.07
CA TYR A 272 -18.81 -19.40 8.88
C TYR A 272 -20.21 -18.87 9.17
N MET A 273 -20.24 -17.58 9.52
CA MET A 273 -21.45 -16.79 9.70
C MET A 273 -21.32 -15.45 8.98
N ARG A 274 -22.34 -15.11 8.19
CA ARG A 274 -22.41 -13.86 7.42
C ARG A 274 -23.09 -12.75 8.22
N GLY A 275 -22.84 -11.52 7.78
CA GLY A 275 -23.53 -10.30 8.19
C GLY A 275 -24.92 -10.17 7.58
N ARG A 276 -25.77 -9.33 8.16
CA ARG A 276 -27.13 -9.06 7.66
C ARG A 276 -27.16 -8.42 6.27
N ASP A 277 -26.05 -7.82 5.84
CA ASP A 277 -25.84 -7.21 4.53
C ASP A 277 -25.43 -8.20 3.42
N TYR A 278 -25.19 -9.48 3.72
CA TYR A 278 -24.68 -10.47 2.77
C TYR A 278 -25.50 -10.60 1.48
N ALA A 279 -26.82 -10.61 1.60
CA ALA A 279 -27.72 -10.75 0.45
C ALA A 279 -27.60 -9.55 -0.49
N ARG A 280 -27.45 -8.34 0.08
CA ARG A 280 -27.22 -7.12 -0.69
C ARG A 280 -25.85 -7.14 -1.36
N LYS A 281 -24.79 -7.55 -0.65
CA LYS A 281 -23.43 -7.73 -1.20
C LYS A 281 -23.33 -8.78 -2.31
N ASN A 282 -24.22 -9.76 -2.33
CA ASN A 282 -24.32 -10.76 -3.39
C ASN A 282 -25.13 -10.29 -4.60
N THR A 283 -25.77 -9.12 -4.53
CA THR A 283 -26.51 -8.53 -5.65
C THR A 283 -25.51 -8.18 -6.76
N GLY A 284 -25.73 -8.74 -7.96
CA GLY A 284 -24.83 -8.52 -9.11
C GLY A 284 -23.72 -9.57 -9.26
N ILE A 285 -23.31 -10.27 -8.19
CA ILE A 285 -22.35 -11.38 -8.30
C ILE A 285 -23.04 -12.61 -8.90
N TYR A 286 -24.19 -13.03 -8.37
CA TYR A 286 -24.84 -14.30 -8.74
C TYR A 286 -26.04 -14.15 -9.71
N GLY A 287 -26.34 -12.95 -10.20
CA GLY A 287 -27.48 -12.69 -11.09
C GLY A 287 -28.85 -13.04 -10.49
N ALA A 288 -29.85 -13.39 -11.34
CA ALA A 288 -31.22 -13.70 -10.91
C ALA A 288 -31.34 -14.95 -10.01
N SER A 289 -30.36 -15.86 -10.06
CA SER A 289 -30.29 -17.04 -9.19
C SER A 289 -30.13 -16.67 -7.71
N ALA A 290 -29.62 -15.47 -7.42
CA ALA A 290 -29.42 -14.92 -6.08
C ALA A 290 -30.71 -14.44 -5.39
N ARG A 291 -31.87 -14.43 -6.08
CA ARG A 291 -33.11 -13.87 -5.54
C ARG A 291 -33.95 -14.86 -4.73
N LYS A 292 -33.48 -16.11 -4.55
CA LYS A 292 -34.30 -17.22 -4.00
C LYS A 292 -33.99 -17.66 -2.56
N THR A 293 -32.95 -17.16 -1.88
CA THR A 293 -32.75 -17.45 -0.44
C THR A 293 -33.42 -16.41 0.43
N ALA A 294 -34.10 -16.91 1.45
CA ALA A 294 -34.65 -16.09 2.51
C ALA A 294 -33.50 -15.44 3.29
N VAL A 295 -33.56 -14.11 3.44
CA VAL A 295 -32.76 -13.38 4.42
C VAL A 295 -33.34 -13.72 5.79
N PRO A 296 -32.57 -14.30 6.73
CA PRO A 296 -33.06 -14.53 8.07
C PRO A 296 -33.50 -13.21 8.72
N GLY A 297 -34.57 -13.23 9.51
CA GLY A 297 -35.15 -12.01 10.10
C GLY A 297 -34.17 -11.22 10.97
N GLU A 298 -34.42 -9.91 11.14
CA GLU A 298 -33.50 -8.98 11.81
C GLU A 298 -33.13 -9.35 13.26
N GLY A 299 -33.99 -10.09 13.95
CA GLY A 299 -33.78 -10.61 15.30
C GLY A 299 -32.95 -11.90 15.38
N ASN A 300 -32.44 -12.42 14.26
CA ASN A 300 -31.67 -13.65 14.26
C ASN A 300 -30.31 -13.46 14.98
N ALA A 301 -30.21 -14.02 16.20
CA ALA A 301 -28.99 -13.99 17.00
C ALA A 301 -27.82 -14.77 16.35
N LYS A 302 -28.06 -15.60 15.34
CA LYS A 302 -26.99 -16.28 14.59
C LYS A 302 -26.36 -15.39 13.52
N MET A 303 -26.88 -14.20 13.20
CA MET A 303 -26.28 -13.32 12.18
C MET A 303 -25.42 -12.21 12.79
N LEU A 304 -24.28 -11.96 12.16
CA LEU A 304 -23.47 -10.77 12.40
C LEU A 304 -24.20 -9.53 11.91
N SER A 305 -23.84 -8.36 12.43
CA SER A 305 -24.47 -7.12 12.01
C SER A 305 -23.98 -6.62 10.65
N GLU A 306 -22.74 -6.93 10.29
CA GLU A 306 -22.10 -6.58 9.01
C GLU A 306 -21.16 -7.70 8.56
N ASP A 307 -21.04 -7.90 7.25
CA ASP A 307 -20.16 -8.90 6.66
C ASP A 307 -18.68 -8.53 6.83
N PHE A 308 -18.34 -7.25 6.74
CA PHE A 308 -16.95 -6.85 6.85
C PHE A 308 -16.53 -6.84 8.32
N VAL A 309 -15.88 -7.91 8.77
CA VAL A 309 -15.34 -8.02 10.12
C VAL A 309 -13.96 -7.37 10.16
N SER A 310 -13.82 -6.24 10.85
CA SER A 310 -12.57 -5.45 10.90
C SER A 310 -11.65 -5.88 12.03
N SER A 311 -12.20 -6.26 13.18
CA SER A 311 -11.44 -6.62 14.38
C SER A 311 -12.15 -7.69 15.20
N VAL A 312 -11.39 -8.50 15.94
CA VAL A 312 -11.90 -9.56 16.80
C VAL A 312 -11.08 -9.61 18.08
N LEU A 313 -11.75 -9.69 19.22
CA LEU A 313 -11.10 -9.93 20.52
C LEU A 313 -11.96 -10.89 21.36
N ARG A 314 -11.33 -11.88 21.98
CA ARG A 314 -11.98 -12.73 22.97
C ARG A 314 -11.60 -12.28 24.38
N ASN A 315 -12.61 -12.17 25.25
CA ASN A 315 -12.44 -11.93 26.68
C ASN A 315 -13.37 -12.85 27.48
N GLY A 316 -12.81 -13.91 28.06
CA GLY A 316 -13.59 -14.94 28.77
C GLY A 316 -14.61 -15.65 27.86
N THR A 317 -15.89 -15.52 28.20
CA THR A 317 -17.02 -16.05 27.42
C THR A 317 -17.47 -15.13 26.29
N ASP A 318 -17.01 -13.89 26.28
CA ASP A 318 -17.44 -12.88 25.31
C ASP A 318 -16.43 -12.83 24.15
N ILE A 319 -16.96 -12.71 22.92
CA ILE A 319 -16.18 -12.41 21.72
C ILE A 319 -16.70 -11.09 21.16
N PHE A 320 -15.85 -10.06 21.17
CA PHE A 320 -16.11 -8.78 20.55
C PHE A 320 -15.77 -8.85 19.06
N ILE A 321 -16.72 -8.48 18.21
CA ILE A 321 -16.58 -8.41 16.76
C ILE A 321 -16.80 -6.96 16.35
N GLY A 322 -15.76 -6.33 15.81
CA GLY A 322 -15.81 -4.97 15.28
C GLY A 322 -16.09 -4.97 13.78
N TYR A 323 -16.78 -3.92 13.33
CA TYR A 323 -17.13 -3.70 11.94
C TYR A 323 -16.67 -2.34 11.42
N ARG A 324 -16.81 -2.11 10.11
CA ARG A 324 -16.55 -0.80 9.50
C ARG A 324 -17.62 0.23 9.83
N THR A 325 -18.89 -0.17 9.85
CA THR A 325 -20.01 0.77 9.96
C THR A 325 -21.03 0.37 11.01
N ALA A 326 -21.13 -0.93 11.32
CA ALA A 326 -22.12 -1.48 12.24
C ALA A 326 -21.65 -1.56 13.71
N GLY A 327 -20.62 -0.83 14.13
CA GLY A 327 -20.12 -0.81 15.51
C GLY A 327 -19.59 -2.17 15.98
N VAL A 328 -20.06 -2.66 17.14
CA VAL A 328 -19.55 -3.89 17.77
C VAL A 328 -20.68 -4.88 18.08
N ASP A 329 -20.48 -6.16 17.76
CA ASP A 329 -21.30 -7.25 18.29
C ASP A 329 -20.53 -8.02 19.38
N VAL A 330 -21.25 -8.42 20.42
CA VAL A 330 -20.72 -9.30 21.47
C VAL A 330 -21.35 -10.67 21.31
N LEU A 331 -20.55 -11.66 20.97
CA LEU A 331 -20.95 -13.05 20.78
C LEU A 331 -20.64 -13.87 22.04
N ASP A 332 -21.45 -14.88 22.28
CA ASP A 332 -21.12 -15.95 23.22
C ASP A 332 -20.15 -16.94 22.58
N ALA A 333 -19.01 -17.18 23.21
CA ALA A 333 -17.96 -18.06 22.69
C ALA A 333 -18.36 -19.54 22.59
N GLY A 334 -19.36 -19.98 23.38
CA GLY A 334 -19.82 -21.37 23.37
C GLY A 334 -20.83 -21.66 22.26
N THR A 335 -21.82 -20.78 22.11
CA THR A 335 -22.94 -20.94 21.16
C THR A 335 -22.70 -20.24 19.82
N MET A 336 -21.73 -19.33 19.74
CA MET A 336 -21.46 -18.48 18.58
C MET A 336 -22.70 -17.66 18.15
N THR A 337 -23.45 -17.15 19.14
CA THR A 337 -24.63 -16.30 18.93
C THR A 337 -24.41 -14.91 19.49
N VAL A 338 -24.93 -13.89 18.79
CA VAL A 338 -24.88 -12.48 19.19
C VAL A 338 -25.78 -12.26 20.40
N ARG A 339 -25.17 -11.87 21.52
CA ARG A 339 -25.85 -11.51 22.77
C ARG A 339 -26.17 -10.03 22.85
N GLN A 340 -25.27 -9.19 22.36
CA GLN A 340 -25.40 -7.74 22.47
C GLN A 340 -24.88 -7.06 21.20
N ARG A 341 -25.51 -5.94 20.85
CA ARG A 341 -25.13 -5.06 19.74
C ARG A 341 -24.87 -3.67 20.31
N ILE A 342 -23.61 -3.23 20.30
CA ILE A 342 -23.20 -1.92 20.83
C ILE A 342 -23.04 -0.96 19.65
N ARG A 343 -23.81 0.14 19.67
CA ARG A 343 -23.86 1.12 18.57
C ARG A 343 -23.50 2.52 19.00
N LYS A 344 -23.96 2.96 20.18
CA LYS A 344 -23.79 4.32 20.69
C LYS A 344 -22.34 4.80 20.55
N GLY A 345 -22.11 5.77 19.68
CA GLY A 345 -20.80 6.40 19.42
C GLY A 345 -19.99 5.73 18.31
N LEU A 346 -20.41 4.55 17.84
CA LEU A 346 -19.75 3.68 16.86
C LEU A 346 -20.52 3.56 15.53
N GLU A 347 -21.58 4.35 15.35
CA GLU A 347 -22.36 4.37 14.10
C GLU A 347 -21.55 4.98 12.96
N ASN A 348 -21.32 4.23 11.88
CA ASN A 348 -20.45 4.63 10.75
C ASN A 348 -19.06 5.04 11.27
N VAL A 349 -18.46 4.14 12.03
CA VAL A 349 -17.11 4.28 12.57
C VAL A 349 -16.42 2.93 12.49
N ASP A 350 -15.27 2.88 11.83
CA ASP A 350 -14.51 1.65 11.78
C ASP A 350 -13.86 1.32 13.12
N VAL A 351 -14.17 0.13 13.62
CA VAL A 351 -13.57 -0.44 14.82
C VAL A 351 -12.31 -1.20 14.42
N SER A 352 -11.15 -0.57 14.58
CA SER A 352 -9.87 -1.07 14.09
C SER A 352 -9.22 -2.08 15.02
N SER A 353 -9.42 -1.95 16.33
CA SER A 353 -8.85 -2.82 17.37
C SER A 353 -9.68 -2.75 18.65
N PHE A 354 -9.32 -3.57 19.64
CA PHE A 354 -9.90 -3.57 20.97
C PHE A 354 -8.81 -3.53 22.04
N VAL A 355 -9.15 -2.96 23.20
CA VAL A 355 -8.33 -2.99 24.40
C VAL A 355 -9.15 -3.59 25.54
N VAL A 356 -8.56 -4.54 26.26
CA VAL A 356 -9.09 -5.05 27.52
C VAL A 356 -8.04 -4.83 28.60
N LEU A 357 -8.41 -4.15 29.67
CA LEU A 357 -7.56 -3.95 30.84
C LEU A 357 -7.73 -5.13 31.82
N GLY A 358 -6.77 -5.30 32.74
CA GLY A 358 -6.78 -6.42 33.67
C GLY A 358 -7.94 -6.43 34.69
N ASP A 359 -8.68 -5.32 34.81
CA ASP A 359 -9.93 -5.25 35.57
C ASP A 359 -11.14 -5.86 34.82
N GLY A 360 -10.96 -6.21 33.55
CA GLY A 360 -12.00 -6.72 32.65
C GLY A 360 -12.75 -5.63 31.88
N SER A 361 -12.40 -4.35 32.04
CA SER A 361 -12.96 -3.27 31.24
C SER A 361 -12.51 -3.39 29.78
N ALA A 362 -13.40 -3.08 28.84
CA ALA A 362 -13.16 -3.21 27.41
C ALA A 362 -13.48 -1.92 26.65
N TRP A 363 -12.63 -1.56 25.69
CA TRP A 363 -12.78 -0.42 24.79
C TRP A 363 -12.60 -0.82 23.34
N ALA A 364 -13.39 -0.21 22.45
CA ALA A 364 -13.16 -0.19 21.03
C ALA A 364 -12.16 0.93 20.69
N SER A 365 -11.13 0.59 19.94
CA SER A 365 -10.26 1.55 19.26
C SER A 365 -10.81 1.79 17.86
N THR A 366 -10.89 3.05 17.46
CA THR A 366 -11.59 3.44 16.23
C THR A 366 -10.70 4.24 15.29
N TYR A 367 -11.01 4.16 14.01
CA TYR A 367 -10.38 4.97 12.99
C TYR A 367 -11.17 6.30 12.85
N GLY A 368 -10.72 7.34 13.55
CA GLY A 368 -11.23 8.73 13.46
C GLY A 368 -11.87 9.28 14.73
N ARG A 369 -12.25 8.41 15.70
CA ARG A 369 -12.94 8.78 16.96
C ARG A 369 -12.21 8.35 18.25
N GLY A 370 -10.99 7.82 18.16
CA GLY A 370 -10.23 7.40 19.35
C GLY A 370 -10.81 6.18 20.05
N PHE A 371 -10.91 6.22 21.39
CA PHE A 371 -11.41 5.10 22.22
C PHE A 371 -12.86 5.27 22.63
N ILE A 372 -13.64 4.19 22.55
CA ILE A 372 -15.04 4.15 22.99
C ILE A 372 -15.24 2.96 23.95
N GLY A 373 -15.76 3.23 25.15
CA GLY A 373 -16.00 2.20 26.17
C GLY A 373 -17.12 1.22 25.78
N LEU A 374 -16.89 -0.06 26.00
CA LEU A 374 -17.82 -1.16 25.67
C LEU A 374 -18.36 -1.87 26.91
N LYS A 375 -17.48 -2.16 27.86
CA LYS A 375 -17.78 -2.91 29.08
C LYS A 375 -16.98 -2.33 30.23
N LYS A 376 -17.64 -2.14 31.37
CA LYS A 376 -16.99 -1.75 32.63
C LYS A 376 -16.55 -3.00 33.40
N GLY A 377 -15.32 -2.99 33.87
CA GLY A 377 -14.70 -3.99 34.73
C GLY A 377 -14.70 -3.58 36.21
N SER A 378 -13.82 -4.20 36.97
CA SER A 378 -13.56 -3.85 38.38
C SER A 378 -12.86 -2.49 38.49
N LEU A 379 -12.89 -1.83 39.65
CA LEU A 379 -12.20 -0.53 39.78
C LEU A 379 -10.67 -0.66 39.87
N SER A 380 -10.16 -1.87 40.14
CA SER A 380 -8.72 -2.10 40.22
C SER A 380 -8.33 -3.53 39.89
N TYR A 381 -7.06 -3.70 39.50
CA TYR A 381 -6.42 -5.00 39.27
C TYR A 381 -4.92 -4.96 39.63
N GLN A 382 -4.27 -6.12 39.60
CA GLN A 382 -2.85 -6.28 39.89
C GLN A 382 -2.03 -6.35 38.60
N LEU A 383 -0.88 -5.66 38.57
CA LEU A 383 0.02 -5.71 37.44
C LEU A 383 0.77 -7.05 37.38
N ASP A 384 0.89 -7.58 36.16
CA ASP A 384 1.60 -8.83 35.90
C ASP A 384 3.13 -8.65 35.93
N ARG A 385 3.63 -7.43 35.75
CA ARG A 385 5.07 -7.14 35.71
C ARG A 385 5.42 -5.81 36.39
N LYS A 386 6.54 -5.79 37.11
CA LYS A 386 7.17 -4.55 37.59
C LYS A 386 7.83 -3.82 36.42
N GLN A 387 7.76 -2.49 36.44
CA GLN A 387 8.55 -1.64 35.55
C GLN A 387 10.04 -2.03 35.67
N GLN A 388 10.68 -2.34 34.55
CA GLN A 388 12.09 -2.70 34.50
C GLN A 388 12.93 -1.50 34.08
N ASP A 389 13.89 -1.13 34.92
CA ASP A 389 14.82 0.00 34.65
C ASP A 389 16.09 -0.44 33.88
N ASN A 390 16.22 -1.74 33.60
CA ASN A 390 17.40 -2.29 32.93
C ASN A 390 17.36 -2.06 31.42
N GLU A 391 18.54 -1.87 30.84
CA GLU A 391 18.72 -1.71 29.40
C GLU A 391 18.41 -3.04 28.68
N ILE A 392 17.36 -3.05 27.86
CA ILE A 392 17.01 -4.21 27.05
C ILE A 392 17.79 -4.11 25.73
N ALA A 393 18.54 -5.16 25.39
CA ALA A 393 19.28 -5.20 24.14
C ALA A 393 18.33 -5.25 22.93
N PHE A 394 18.68 -4.51 21.88
CA PHE A 394 18.00 -4.62 20.60
C PHE A 394 18.28 -5.96 19.92
N PRO A 395 17.33 -6.45 19.09
CA PRO A 395 17.64 -7.50 18.13
C PRO A 395 18.91 -7.18 17.33
N SER A 396 19.77 -8.16 17.12
CA SER A 396 20.82 -8.02 16.12
C SER A 396 20.20 -7.93 14.73
N PRO A 397 20.83 -7.22 13.76
CA PRO A 397 20.46 -7.32 12.36
C PRO A 397 20.42 -8.79 11.89
N GLY A 398 19.50 -9.09 10.98
CA GLY A 398 19.35 -10.40 10.37
C GLY A 398 20.60 -10.84 9.61
N ARG A 399 20.95 -12.12 9.76
CA ARG A 399 22.02 -12.74 8.96
C ARG A 399 21.62 -12.79 7.49
N LYS A 400 22.57 -12.46 6.63
CA LYS A 400 22.39 -12.47 5.17
C LYS A 400 22.32 -13.92 4.69
N GLU A 401 21.29 -14.25 3.91
CA GLU A 401 21.25 -15.53 3.22
C GLU A 401 22.37 -15.58 2.16
N ASP A 402 23.04 -16.73 2.03
CA ASP A 402 24.04 -16.93 0.99
C ASP A 402 23.37 -16.87 -0.41
N PRO A 403 23.76 -15.92 -1.29
CA PRO A 403 23.12 -15.78 -2.60
C PRO A 403 23.22 -17.05 -3.46
N GLY A 404 24.31 -17.82 -3.34
CA GLY A 404 24.48 -19.09 -4.05
C GLY A 404 23.44 -20.13 -3.64
N ALA A 405 23.12 -20.23 -2.35
CA ALA A 405 22.07 -21.09 -1.84
C ALA A 405 20.66 -20.64 -2.27
N VAL A 406 20.41 -19.33 -2.35
CA VAL A 406 19.15 -18.80 -2.90
C VAL A 406 19.02 -19.13 -4.39
N LEU A 407 20.09 -18.94 -5.17
CA LEU A 407 20.11 -19.23 -6.61
C LEU A 407 19.81 -20.71 -6.91
N LYS A 408 20.45 -21.65 -6.20
CA LYS A 408 20.19 -23.10 -6.36
C LYS A 408 18.72 -23.46 -6.12
N ARG A 409 18.08 -22.85 -5.11
CA ARG A 409 16.65 -23.07 -4.84
C ARG A 409 15.78 -22.51 -5.97
N LEU A 410 16.17 -21.39 -6.55
CA LEU A 410 15.45 -20.76 -7.66
C LEU A 410 15.56 -21.59 -8.95
N GLU A 411 16.74 -22.12 -9.26
CA GLU A 411 16.96 -23.04 -10.38
C GLU A 411 16.07 -24.29 -10.25
N LYS A 412 15.97 -24.86 -9.04
CA LYS A 412 15.05 -25.97 -8.74
C LYS A 412 13.60 -25.59 -9.00
N LEU A 413 13.12 -24.44 -8.48
CA LEU A 413 11.76 -23.96 -8.73
C LEU A 413 11.47 -23.73 -10.23
N GLY A 414 12.46 -23.27 -10.99
CA GLY A 414 12.32 -23.06 -12.43
C GLY A 414 12.30 -24.35 -13.25
N ALA A 415 12.97 -25.41 -12.79
CA ALA A 415 12.92 -26.73 -13.43
C ALA A 415 11.54 -27.37 -13.27
N ASP A 416 10.88 -27.16 -12.12
CA ASP A 416 9.54 -27.69 -11.83
C ASP A 416 8.40 -26.87 -12.48
N ALA A 417 8.73 -25.78 -13.19
CA ALA A 417 7.75 -24.82 -13.69
C ALA A 417 7.11 -25.22 -15.02
N HIS A 418 6.07 -26.06 -14.98
CA HIS A 418 5.22 -26.38 -16.15
C HIS A 418 3.72 -26.09 -15.92
N ALA A 419 3.03 -25.68 -16.99
CA ALA A 419 1.62 -25.25 -17.07
C ALA A 419 1.20 -24.23 -15.98
N GLY A 420 1.56 -22.96 -16.16
CA GLY A 420 1.21 -21.88 -15.24
C GLY A 420 0.28 -20.83 -15.86
N LYS A 421 -0.37 -20.06 -14.98
CA LYS A 421 -1.15 -18.86 -15.32
C LYS A 421 -0.36 -17.92 -16.24
N SER A 422 -1.08 -17.23 -17.12
CA SER A 422 -0.53 -16.24 -18.04
C SER A 422 -0.08 -14.97 -17.33
N ILE A 423 -0.67 -14.68 -16.16
CA ILE A 423 -0.32 -13.57 -15.28
C ILE A 423 -0.24 -14.04 -13.83
N VAL A 424 0.75 -13.55 -13.09
CA VAL A 424 0.92 -13.81 -11.65
C VAL A 424 1.12 -12.51 -10.89
N PHE A 425 0.59 -12.42 -9.67
CA PHE A 425 0.89 -11.31 -8.78
C PHE A 425 2.31 -11.48 -8.22
N ARG A 426 3.17 -10.50 -8.47
CA ARG A 426 4.59 -10.51 -8.07
C ARG A 426 4.80 -9.98 -6.66
N GLY A 427 3.96 -9.04 -6.23
CA GLY A 427 4.08 -8.40 -4.93
C GLY A 427 3.85 -6.89 -5.00
N GLU A 428 4.20 -6.24 -3.90
CA GLU A 428 3.92 -4.83 -3.67
C GLU A 428 5.20 -4.00 -3.67
N ASP A 429 5.03 -2.70 -3.73
CA ASP A 429 6.10 -1.73 -3.55
C ASP A 429 5.50 -0.49 -2.92
N TRP A 430 5.73 -0.36 -1.61
CA TRP A 430 5.30 0.78 -0.81
C TRP A 430 6.38 1.85 -0.68
N SER A 431 7.59 1.58 -1.15
CA SER A 431 8.75 2.45 -0.97
C SER A 431 8.88 3.53 -2.06
N THR A 432 8.27 3.32 -3.24
CA THR A 432 8.36 4.23 -4.40
C THR A 432 7.42 5.43 -4.34
N LYS A 433 6.22 5.29 -3.76
CA LYS A 433 5.36 6.44 -3.39
C LYS A 433 5.04 7.45 -4.51
N GLY A 434 4.79 7.00 -5.74
CA GLY A 434 4.48 7.88 -6.86
C GLY A 434 5.69 8.38 -7.66
N ASP A 435 6.91 8.21 -7.15
CA ASP A 435 8.16 8.56 -7.86
C ASP A 435 8.55 7.45 -8.85
N TRP A 436 7.69 7.25 -9.84
CA TRP A 436 7.73 6.09 -10.75
C TRP A 436 8.87 6.15 -11.78
N CYS A 437 9.33 7.35 -12.14
CA CYS A 437 10.25 7.57 -13.26
C CYS A 437 11.56 6.80 -13.10
N GLY A 438 12.02 6.18 -14.19
CA GLY A 438 13.21 5.32 -14.20
C GLY A 438 13.01 3.93 -13.58
N LYS A 439 11.94 3.72 -12.80
CA LYS A 439 11.62 2.46 -12.10
C LYS A 439 10.48 1.70 -12.77
N TYR A 440 9.41 2.41 -13.10
CA TYR A 440 8.23 1.94 -13.80
C TYR A 440 8.06 2.73 -15.10
N GLY A 441 7.17 2.26 -15.96
CA GLY A 441 6.80 2.98 -17.18
C GLY A 441 7.92 3.10 -18.20
N VAL A 442 8.96 2.25 -18.13
CA VAL A 442 10.14 2.33 -19.03
C VAL A 442 9.84 1.85 -20.45
N THR A 443 8.62 1.39 -20.70
CA THR A 443 8.13 1.04 -22.02
C THR A 443 6.90 1.88 -22.34
N ARG A 444 5.88 1.79 -21.47
CA ARG A 444 4.64 2.55 -21.59
C ARG A 444 4.14 2.93 -20.21
N ALA A 445 3.65 4.15 -20.04
CA ALA A 445 2.90 4.55 -18.86
C ALA A 445 1.66 5.35 -19.24
N THR A 446 0.60 5.17 -18.48
CA THR A 446 -0.60 6.01 -18.52
C THR A 446 -0.78 6.62 -17.14
N LEU A 447 -0.55 7.92 -17.05
CA LEU A 447 -0.92 8.69 -15.88
C LEU A 447 -2.43 8.99 -16.01
N CYS A 448 -3.21 8.46 -15.08
CA CYS A 448 -4.66 8.45 -15.21
C CYS A 448 -5.21 9.88 -15.12
N ALA A 449 -6.03 10.34 -16.08
CA ALA A 449 -6.71 11.64 -16.03
C ALA A 449 -5.85 12.92 -16.04
N THR A 450 -4.56 12.85 -16.35
CA THR A 450 -3.67 14.02 -16.19
C THR A 450 -3.86 15.16 -17.20
N ASN A 451 -4.60 14.95 -18.30
CA ASN A 451 -4.84 15.94 -19.35
C ASN A 451 -6.34 16.33 -19.40
N ALA A 452 -6.72 17.41 -18.72
CA ALA A 452 -8.08 17.93 -18.79
C ALA A 452 -8.42 18.47 -20.21
N PRO A 453 -9.68 18.33 -20.70
CA PRO A 453 -10.85 17.85 -19.97
C PRO A 453 -11.11 16.33 -20.05
N MET A 454 -10.42 15.53 -20.87
CA MET A 454 -10.79 14.11 -21.10
C MET A 454 -9.61 13.18 -21.50
N GLY A 455 -8.37 13.56 -21.19
CA GLY A 455 -7.16 12.87 -21.64
C GLY A 455 -6.35 12.25 -20.50
N ASN A 456 -5.68 11.16 -20.82
CA ASN A 456 -4.55 10.67 -20.03
C ASN A 456 -3.26 11.28 -20.59
N SER A 457 -2.23 11.42 -19.76
CA SER A 457 -0.88 11.57 -20.28
C SER A 457 -0.30 10.19 -20.52
N GLU A 458 0.14 9.98 -21.75
CA GLU A 458 0.72 8.73 -22.18
C GLU A 458 2.20 8.93 -22.43
N PHE A 459 3.02 8.21 -21.69
CA PHE A 459 4.45 8.19 -21.89
C PHE A 459 4.85 6.93 -22.65
N GLU A 460 5.58 7.12 -23.75
CA GLU A 460 6.16 6.06 -24.56
C GLU A 460 7.67 6.25 -24.63
N ALA A 461 8.41 5.36 -23.96
CA ALA A 461 9.87 5.44 -23.90
C ALA A 461 10.57 4.79 -25.11
N LYS A 462 9.83 4.01 -25.91
CA LYS A 462 10.35 3.29 -27.08
C LYS A 462 9.35 3.40 -28.22
N THR A 463 9.79 3.78 -29.41
CA THR A 463 8.97 3.72 -30.63
C THR A 463 8.55 2.27 -30.87
N VAL A 464 7.25 1.99 -30.78
CA VAL A 464 6.72 0.63 -30.89
C VAL A 464 6.57 0.22 -32.37
N SER A 465 7.01 -1.01 -32.70
CA SER A 465 6.73 -1.60 -34.01
C SER A 465 5.24 -1.94 -34.12
N TYR A 466 4.61 -1.55 -35.23
CA TYR A 466 3.17 -1.73 -35.44
C TYR A 466 2.81 -3.16 -35.87
N ARG A 467 1.62 -3.64 -35.47
CA ARG A 467 0.96 -4.72 -36.20
C ARG A 467 0.31 -4.15 -37.45
N THR A 468 0.73 -4.59 -38.62
CA THR A 468 0.04 -4.28 -39.87
C THR A 468 -1.24 -5.13 -39.96
N LEU A 469 -2.39 -4.49 -39.93
CA LEU A 469 -3.66 -5.10 -40.26
C LEU A 469 -3.79 -5.21 -41.78
N SER A 470 -4.29 -6.34 -42.28
CA SER A 470 -4.69 -6.48 -43.69
C SER A 470 -5.90 -5.60 -44.04
N SER A 471 -6.67 -5.18 -43.04
CA SER A 471 -7.79 -4.23 -43.13
C SER A 471 -8.05 -3.59 -41.77
N VAL A 472 -8.16 -2.26 -41.71
CA VAL A 472 -8.66 -1.56 -40.51
C VAL A 472 -10.16 -1.86 -40.37
N PRO A 473 -10.65 -2.37 -39.21
CA PRO A 473 -12.08 -2.52 -38.97
C PRO A 473 -12.81 -1.19 -39.22
N ASP A 474 -13.97 -1.24 -39.89
CA ASP A 474 -14.78 -0.07 -40.31
C ASP A 474 -14.20 0.82 -41.42
N MET A 475 -13.02 0.50 -41.99
CA MET A 475 -12.49 1.14 -43.21
C MET A 475 -11.97 0.10 -44.23
N PRO A 476 -12.87 -0.47 -45.06
CA PRO A 476 -12.47 -1.45 -46.08
C PRO A 476 -11.49 -0.81 -47.09
N GLY A 477 -10.30 -1.39 -47.23
CA GLY A 477 -9.28 -0.94 -48.19
C GLY A 477 -8.11 -0.16 -47.60
N TYR A 478 -8.19 0.28 -46.34
CA TYR A 478 -7.06 0.87 -45.62
C TYR A 478 -6.26 -0.21 -44.87
N GLN A 479 -4.96 -0.30 -45.16
CA GLN A 479 -4.00 -1.03 -44.34
C GLN A 479 -3.57 -0.12 -43.19
N GLY A 480 -3.68 -0.60 -41.95
CA GLY A 480 -3.39 0.21 -40.76
C GLY A 480 -2.41 -0.48 -39.82
N ALA A 481 -1.65 0.35 -39.13
CA ALA A 481 -0.68 -0.02 -38.12
C ALA A 481 -1.32 0.21 -36.73
N LEU A 482 -1.47 -0.83 -35.90
CA LEU A 482 -1.85 -0.65 -34.49
C LEU A 482 -0.60 -0.76 -33.60
N SER A 483 -0.45 0.21 -32.67
CA SER A 483 0.53 0.12 -31.58
C SER A 483 0.26 -1.13 -30.75
N SER A 484 1.30 -1.86 -30.38
CA SER A 484 1.16 -3.11 -29.62
C SER A 484 0.96 -2.90 -28.12
N TYR A 485 1.15 -1.68 -27.62
CA TYR A 485 0.92 -1.33 -26.22
C TYR A 485 -0.27 -0.39 -26.12
N TRP A 486 -1.33 -0.83 -25.44
CA TRP A 486 -2.54 -0.04 -25.24
C TRP A 486 -3.00 -0.12 -23.79
N ILE A 487 -3.34 1.02 -23.19
CA ILE A 487 -3.84 1.10 -21.82
C ILE A 487 -5.07 1.97 -21.81
N GLN A 488 -6.17 1.49 -21.25
CA GLN A 488 -7.41 2.27 -21.16
C GLN A 488 -8.22 1.87 -19.93
N GLY A 489 -8.92 2.85 -19.36
CA GLY A 489 -9.84 2.67 -18.25
C GLY A 489 -11.29 2.70 -18.71
N LEU A 490 -12.16 1.96 -18.01
CA LEU A 490 -13.61 2.09 -18.08
C LEU A 490 -14.18 2.05 -16.66
N MET A 491 -15.31 2.71 -16.44
CA MET A 491 -16.09 2.50 -15.24
C MET A 491 -16.67 1.08 -15.27
N GLY A 492 -16.83 0.41 -14.14
CA GLY A 492 -17.43 -0.92 -14.13
C GLY A 492 -18.94 -0.93 -14.36
N LEU A 493 -19.52 -2.13 -14.36
CA LEU A 493 -20.97 -2.34 -14.47
C LEU A 493 -21.68 -1.92 -13.17
N ASN A 494 -23.03 -1.91 -13.17
CA ASN A 494 -23.86 -1.45 -12.03
C ASN A 494 -23.76 0.06 -11.74
N ARG A 495 -23.74 0.86 -12.80
CA ARG A 495 -23.73 2.33 -12.75
C ARG A 495 -25.10 2.97 -12.99
N ASN A 496 -25.29 4.20 -12.52
CA ASN A 496 -26.47 5.03 -12.78
C ASN A 496 -26.46 5.58 -14.21
N LYS A 497 -27.62 6.11 -14.64
CA LYS A 497 -27.71 6.75 -15.95
C LYS A 497 -26.84 8.02 -15.98
N GLY A 498 -26.00 8.15 -17.00
CA GLY A 498 -25.11 9.31 -17.20
C GLY A 498 -23.77 9.23 -16.48
N ASP A 499 -23.53 8.17 -15.69
CA ASP A 499 -22.22 7.94 -15.08
C ASP A 499 -21.27 7.21 -16.06
N ALA A 500 -20.03 7.70 -16.11
CA ALA A 500 -18.89 7.14 -16.82
C ALA A 500 -17.63 7.37 -15.99
N LEU A 501 -16.50 6.79 -16.40
CA LEU A 501 -15.22 6.98 -15.71
C LEU A 501 -14.89 8.46 -15.65
N ARG A 502 -14.67 8.99 -14.44
CA ARG A 502 -14.36 10.39 -14.24
C ARG A 502 -12.85 10.61 -14.32
N TRP A 503 -12.50 11.79 -14.83
CA TRP A 503 -11.15 12.34 -14.84
C TRP A 503 -11.11 13.50 -13.85
N TRP A 504 -10.34 13.34 -12.76
CA TRP A 504 -10.22 14.37 -11.73
C TRP A 504 -8.80 14.94 -11.69
N VAL A 505 -8.71 16.27 -11.78
CA VAL A 505 -7.46 17.04 -11.63
C VAL A 505 -7.82 18.28 -10.81
N GLU A 506 -7.34 18.38 -9.57
CA GLU A 506 -7.72 19.45 -8.65
C GLU A 506 -6.61 20.49 -8.48
N SER A 507 -5.41 20.09 -8.06
CA SER A 507 -4.29 21.01 -7.84
C SER A 507 -2.94 20.32 -7.77
N ILE A 508 -2.00 20.76 -8.60
CA ILE A 508 -0.66 20.17 -8.68
C ILE A 508 0.35 20.77 -7.69
N LYS A 509 -0.08 21.67 -6.79
CA LYS A 509 0.77 22.41 -5.85
C LYS A 509 0.61 22.00 -4.38
N VAL A 510 0.23 20.75 -4.12
CA VAL A 510 0.15 20.24 -2.74
C VAL A 510 1.45 19.51 -2.40
N GLU A 511 2.29 20.12 -1.56
CA GLU A 511 3.53 19.52 -1.07
C GLU A 511 3.24 18.16 -0.40
N GLY A 512 4.01 17.13 -0.78
CA GLY A 512 3.82 15.77 -0.27
C GLY A 512 2.62 15.01 -0.83
N ASN A 513 1.86 15.57 -1.78
CA ASN A 513 0.78 14.85 -2.45
C ASN A 513 1.36 13.80 -3.43
N ARG A 514 1.34 12.54 -3.03
CA ARG A 514 1.83 11.41 -3.82
C ARG A 514 0.91 11.03 -4.99
N ASN A 515 -0.18 11.78 -5.19
CA ASN A 515 -1.01 11.74 -6.41
C ASN A 515 -0.41 12.56 -7.57
N VAL A 516 0.53 13.45 -7.27
CA VAL A 516 1.13 14.34 -8.27
C VAL A 516 2.36 13.66 -8.89
N LEU A 517 2.10 12.94 -9.97
CA LEU A 517 3.09 12.13 -10.68
C LEU A 517 3.89 13.00 -11.65
N PHE A 518 5.18 12.72 -11.80
CA PHE A 518 5.97 13.37 -12.84
C PHE A 518 5.52 12.87 -14.22
N ASP A 519 5.20 13.80 -15.11
CA ASP A 519 4.90 13.59 -16.50
C ASP A 519 6.13 13.99 -17.33
N PRO A 520 6.84 13.01 -17.92
CA PRO A 520 8.01 13.29 -18.75
C PRO A 520 7.68 13.99 -20.06
N THR A 521 6.45 13.87 -20.58
CA THR A 521 6.03 14.50 -21.85
C THR A 521 6.15 16.00 -21.74
N ASP A 522 5.62 16.59 -20.67
CA ASP A 522 5.66 18.04 -20.48
C ASP A 522 6.71 18.47 -19.44
N SER A 523 7.40 17.50 -18.83
CA SER A 523 8.37 17.68 -17.75
C SER A 523 7.80 18.39 -16.51
N ILE A 524 6.52 18.18 -16.22
CA ILE A 524 5.81 18.74 -15.06
C ILE A 524 5.35 17.63 -14.13
N ARG A 525 4.99 17.98 -12.89
CA ARG A 525 4.25 17.06 -12.00
C ARG A 525 2.77 17.38 -12.11
N THR A 526 1.92 16.40 -12.38
CA THR A 526 0.48 16.57 -12.54
C THR A 526 -0.30 15.52 -11.75
N GLU A 527 -1.47 15.90 -11.26
CA GLU A 527 -2.33 15.01 -10.51
C GLU A 527 -2.95 13.95 -11.43
N ALA A 528 -2.91 12.69 -11.01
CA ALA A 528 -3.35 11.58 -11.81
C ALA A 528 -4.42 10.74 -11.09
N GLU A 529 -5.70 10.84 -11.49
CA GLU A 529 -6.78 10.07 -10.87
C GLU A 529 -7.92 9.72 -11.85
N TRP A 530 -8.04 8.44 -12.18
CA TRP A 530 -9.33 7.89 -12.61
C TRP A 530 -10.19 7.61 -11.39
N ASP A 531 -11.49 7.90 -11.52
CA ASP A 531 -12.45 7.78 -10.43
C ASP A 531 -13.79 7.18 -10.92
N ASP A 532 -14.35 6.25 -10.17
CA ASP A 532 -15.59 5.54 -10.52
C ASP A 532 -16.88 6.20 -10.04
N HIS A 533 -16.85 7.42 -9.52
CA HIS A 533 -18.00 8.11 -8.92
C HIS A 533 -18.69 7.29 -7.81
N GLY A 534 -17.99 6.39 -7.15
CA GLY A 534 -18.59 5.43 -6.23
C GLY A 534 -19.36 6.07 -5.07
N GLU A 535 -19.01 7.28 -4.64
CA GLU A 535 -19.60 7.90 -3.44
C GLU A 535 -21.12 8.10 -3.50
N VAL A 536 -21.72 8.11 -4.71
CA VAL A 536 -23.18 8.19 -4.88
C VAL A 536 -23.89 6.84 -4.83
N TYR A 537 -23.15 5.74 -4.72
CA TYR A 537 -23.72 4.39 -4.61
C TYR A 537 -23.55 3.83 -3.19
N PRO A 538 -24.48 2.96 -2.74
CA PRO A 538 -24.40 2.38 -1.41
C PRO A 538 -23.13 1.54 -1.21
N SER A 539 -22.47 1.71 -0.06
CA SER A 539 -21.22 1.01 0.30
C SER A 539 -21.34 -0.51 0.36
N PHE A 540 -22.54 -1.09 0.43
CA PHE A 540 -22.73 -2.54 0.39
C PHE A 540 -22.82 -3.12 -1.03
N VAL A 541 -22.78 -2.29 -2.08
CA VAL A 541 -22.79 -2.74 -3.48
C VAL A 541 -21.36 -2.96 -3.97
N ASP A 542 -21.12 -4.10 -4.64
CA ASP A 542 -19.86 -4.31 -5.36
C ASP A 542 -19.91 -3.63 -6.73
N GLY A 543 -19.48 -2.38 -6.76
CA GLY A 543 -19.39 -1.60 -7.98
C GLY A 543 -19.63 -0.11 -7.77
N PRO A 544 -19.49 0.70 -8.83
CA PRO A 544 -19.19 0.25 -10.20
C PRO A 544 -17.76 -0.27 -10.36
N GLY A 545 -16.76 0.28 -9.66
CA GLY A 545 -15.36 -0.13 -9.78
C GLY A 545 -14.69 0.42 -11.03
N ILE A 546 -13.41 0.11 -11.22
CA ILE A 546 -12.64 0.51 -12.40
C ILE A 546 -12.17 -0.75 -13.14
N TRP A 547 -12.43 -0.81 -14.44
CA TRP A 547 -11.80 -1.75 -15.34
C TRP A 547 -10.62 -1.10 -16.04
N VAL A 548 -9.52 -1.84 -16.13
CA VAL A 548 -8.31 -1.43 -16.86
C VAL A 548 -7.99 -2.51 -17.88
N ILE A 549 -7.89 -2.13 -19.15
CA ILE A 549 -7.32 -2.97 -20.18
C ILE A 549 -5.85 -2.61 -20.37
N VAL A 550 -5.01 -3.63 -20.48
CA VAL A 550 -3.60 -3.51 -20.88
C VAL A 550 -3.33 -4.51 -21.99
N GLU A 551 -3.12 -4.01 -23.21
CA GLU A 551 -2.63 -4.79 -24.35
C GLU A 551 -1.11 -4.69 -24.39
N VAL A 552 -0.43 -5.83 -24.53
CA VAL A 552 1.03 -5.91 -24.66
C VAL A 552 1.41 -6.86 -25.81
N PRO A 553 2.51 -6.61 -26.54
CA PRO A 553 3.01 -7.52 -27.57
C PRO A 553 3.47 -8.84 -26.97
N GLU A 554 3.75 -9.81 -27.85
CA GLU A 554 4.38 -11.05 -27.42
C GLU A 554 5.71 -10.75 -26.71
N GLY A 555 5.92 -11.38 -25.55
CA GLY A 555 7.03 -11.02 -24.67
C GLY A 555 6.74 -11.34 -23.21
N VAL A 556 7.62 -10.90 -22.33
CA VAL A 556 7.41 -10.89 -20.87
C VAL A 556 7.38 -9.46 -20.40
N HIS A 557 6.34 -9.14 -19.62
CA HIS A 557 6.06 -7.77 -19.17
C HIS A 557 5.78 -7.75 -17.68
N GLU A 558 6.24 -6.69 -17.01
CA GLU A 558 5.74 -6.31 -15.70
C GLU A 558 4.70 -5.21 -15.87
N ILE A 559 3.48 -5.43 -15.34
CA ILE A 559 2.42 -4.43 -15.27
C ILE A 559 2.29 -4.00 -13.82
N ALA A 560 2.36 -2.70 -13.55
CA ALA A 560 2.16 -2.13 -12.23
C ALA A 560 1.00 -1.15 -12.22
N LEU A 561 0.10 -1.31 -11.24
CA LEU A 561 -1.01 -0.40 -10.97
C LEU A 561 -0.67 0.41 -9.71
N TYR A 562 -0.72 1.73 -9.80
CA TYR A 562 -0.42 2.64 -8.69
C TYR A 562 -1.70 3.19 -8.04
N PHE A 563 -1.77 3.08 -6.72
CA PHE A 563 -2.88 3.54 -5.90
C PHE A 563 -2.38 4.46 -4.80
N TYR A 564 -3.06 5.58 -4.60
CA TYR A 564 -2.81 6.52 -3.51
C TYR A 564 -4.13 7.15 -3.08
N ASN A 565 -4.41 7.17 -1.77
CA ASN A 565 -5.62 7.76 -1.23
C ASN A 565 -5.31 9.15 -0.63
N PRO A 566 -5.49 10.27 -1.38
CA PRO A 566 -5.29 11.62 -0.85
C PRO A 566 -6.29 11.97 0.24
N ASN A 567 -7.49 11.41 0.14
CA ASN A 567 -8.64 11.83 0.92
C ASN A 567 -8.81 11.07 2.22
N GLY A 568 -8.02 10.01 2.49
CA GLY A 568 -8.26 9.00 3.53
C GLY A 568 -8.42 9.51 4.97
N TYR A 569 -8.14 10.79 5.21
CA TYR A 569 -8.19 11.46 6.51
C TYR A 569 -9.26 12.55 6.62
N LEU A 570 -10.12 12.71 5.62
CA LEU A 570 -11.25 13.66 5.66
C LEU A 570 -12.38 13.14 6.56
N GLN A 571 -13.24 14.05 7.06
CA GLN A 571 -14.28 13.74 8.05
C GLN A 571 -15.36 12.75 7.57
N ASN A 572 -15.59 12.67 6.26
CA ASN A 572 -16.57 11.77 5.66
C ASN A 572 -15.85 10.52 5.15
N GLU A 573 -15.77 9.47 5.98
CA GLU A 573 -15.20 8.14 5.73
C GLU A 573 -14.76 7.84 4.28
N SER A 574 -13.67 8.46 3.82
CA SER A 574 -13.03 8.31 2.50
C SER A 574 -12.14 7.06 2.47
N ARG A 575 -12.53 6.06 3.25
CA ARG A 575 -11.82 4.81 3.40
C ARG A 575 -11.91 4.03 2.10
N ARG A 576 -10.78 3.45 1.72
CA ARG A 576 -10.64 2.67 0.49
C ARG A 576 -9.94 1.35 0.78
N ASP A 577 -10.48 0.30 0.19
CA ASP A 577 -10.07 -1.09 0.32
C ASP A 577 -10.55 -1.85 -0.92
N TYR A 578 -9.66 -2.11 -1.87
CA TYR A 578 -10.00 -2.66 -3.17
C TYR A 578 -9.58 -4.12 -3.28
N ILE A 579 -10.35 -4.91 -4.01
CA ILE A 579 -9.90 -6.20 -4.54
C ILE A 579 -9.51 -5.97 -6.00
N VAL A 580 -8.29 -6.35 -6.38
CA VAL A 580 -7.82 -6.24 -7.75
C VAL A 580 -7.76 -7.64 -8.34
N GLU A 581 -8.53 -7.86 -9.40
CA GLU A 581 -8.61 -9.14 -10.11
C GLU A 581 -8.04 -9.00 -11.51
N ALA A 582 -7.06 -9.83 -11.86
CA ALA A 582 -6.43 -9.84 -13.16
C ALA A 582 -6.83 -11.08 -13.96
N ARG A 583 -7.26 -10.87 -15.21
CA ARG A 583 -7.77 -11.88 -16.14
C ARG A 583 -7.04 -11.71 -17.47
N ARG A 584 -6.88 -12.79 -18.23
CA ARG A 584 -6.42 -12.71 -19.62
C ARG A 584 -7.59 -12.95 -20.55
N HIS A 585 -7.78 -12.05 -21.50
CA HIS A 585 -8.81 -12.20 -22.52
C HIS A 585 -8.40 -13.30 -23.53
N PRO A 586 -9.33 -14.15 -24.01
CA PRO A 586 -9.00 -15.24 -24.93
C PRO A 586 -8.55 -14.77 -26.32
N SER A 587 -9.04 -13.62 -26.77
CA SER A 587 -8.61 -13.00 -28.03
C SER A 587 -7.21 -12.39 -27.90
N THR A 588 -6.44 -12.50 -28.99
CA THR A 588 -5.17 -11.78 -29.20
C THR A 588 -5.30 -10.66 -30.24
N SER A 589 -6.52 -10.42 -30.73
CA SER A 589 -6.86 -9.29 -31.60
C SER A 589 -7.23 -8.10 -30.73
N SER A 590 -6.74 -6.91 -31.09
CA SER A 590 -6.95 -5.68 -30.34
C SER A 590 -8.43 -5.41 -30.09
N MET A 591 -8.74 -4.97 -28.87
CA MET A 591 -10.09 -4.63 -28.43
C MET A 591 -10.28 -3.12 -28.26
N VAL A 592 -9.40 -2.30 -28.84
CA VAL A 592 -9.42 -0.84 -28.72
C VAL A 592 -10.80 -0.25 -29.06
N LEU A 593 -11.49 -0.79 -30.08
CA LEU A 593 -12.84 -0.32 -30.43
C LEU A 593 -13.91 -0.66 -29.39
N GLN A 594 -13.71 -1.69 -28.56
CA GLN A 594 -14.61 -2.02 -27.46
C GLN A 594 -14.28 -1.20 -26.21
N PHE A 595 -12.99 -0.95 -25.92
CA PHE A 595 -12.55 -0.14 -24.79
C PHE A 595 -12.30 1.32 -25.22
N ASN A 596 -13.37 2.09 -25.35
CA ASN A 596 -13.26 3.51 -25.72
C ASN A 596 -14.16 4.39 -24.83
N ASN A 597 -13.75 5.65 -24.63
CA ASN A 597 -14.44 6.61 -23.75
C ASN A 597 -15.89 6.86 -24.17
N ARG A 598 -16.16 6.90 -25.49
CA ARG A 598 -17.52 7.11 -26.00
C ARG A 598 -18.44 5.95 -25.65
N GLY A 599 -17.95 4.72 -25.77
CA GLY A 599 -18.65 3.51 -25.34
C GLY A 599 -18.95 3.53 -23.85
N ASP A 600 -18.01 4.01 -23.02
CA ASP A 600 -18.22 4.13 -21.58
C ASP A 600 -19.38 5.08 -21.23
N ILE A 601 -19.44 6.24 -21.88
CA ILE A 601 -20.55 7.20 -21.76
C ILE A 601 -21.86 6.58 -22.26
N GLU A 602 -21.82 5.92 -23.42
CA GLU A 602 -22.97 5.29 -24.06
C GLU A 602 -23.56 4.14 -23.21
N ILE A 603 -22.77 3.42 -22.39
CA ILE A 603 -23.28 2.48 -21.37
C ILE A 603 -24.16 3.21 -20.37
N GLY A 604 -23.67 4.33 -19.81
CA GLY A 604 -24.41 5.17 -18.88
C GLY A 604 -25.70 5.71 -19.50
N GLU A 605 -25.70 6.06 -20.78
CA GLU A 605 -26.88 6.54 -21.50
C GLU A 605 -27.86 5.41 -21.92
N LYS A 606 -27.45 4.14 -21.80
CA LYS A 606 -28.20 2.94 -22.21
C LYS A 606 -28.54 2.91 -23.70
N THR A 607 -27.65 3.43 -24.55
CA THR A 607 -27.81 3.35 -26.01
C THR A 607 -27.63 1.90 -26.49
N LYS A 608 -27.97 1.62 -27.75
CA LYS A 608 -27.75 0.27 -28.33
C LYS A 608 -26.28 -0.17 -28.25
N ASN A 609 -25.36 0.74 -28.52
CA ASN A 609 -23.91 0.49 -28.46
C ASN A 609 -23.44 0.30 -27.02
N GLY A 610 -23.91 1.14 -26.09
CA GLY A 610 -23.63 0.99 -24.66
C GLY A 610 -24.08 -0.36 -24.12
N ASN A 611 -25.29 -0.81 -24.49
CA ASN A 611 -25.79 -2.13 -24.09
C ASN A 611 -24.94 -3.28 -24.68
N ALA A 612 -24.43 -3.13 -25.90
CA ALA A 612 -23.53 -4.12 -26.50
C ALA A 612 -22.19 -4.19 -25.77
N LEU A 613 -21.61 -3.04 -25.39
CA LEU A 613 -20.38 -2.99 -24.59
C LEU A 613 -20.61 -3.56 -23.18
N ALA A 614 -21.73 -3.23 -22.54
CA ALA A 614 -22.09 -3.80 -21.24
C ALA A 614 -22.18 -5.34 -21.29
N ALA A 615 -22.77 -5.90 -22.34
CA ALA A 615 -22.81 -7.35 -22.54
C ALA A 615 -21.41 -7.96 -22.74
N ALA A 616 -20.48 -7.25 -23.39
CA ALA A 616 -19.09 -7.68 -23.49
C ALA A 616 -18.39 -7.65 -22.12
N MET A 617 -18.60 -6.59 -21.32
CA MET A 617 -18.10 -6.50 -19.95
C MET A 617 -18.61 -7.62 -19.04
N GLU A 618 -19.87 -8.03 -19.19
CA GLU A 618 -20.42 -9.19 -18.47
C GLU A 618 -19.68 -10.49 -18.84
N GLN A 619 -19.33 -10.67 -20.11
CA GLN A 619 -18.50 -11.80 -20.55
C GLN A 619 -17.09 -11.73 -19.97
N TRP A 620 -16.49 -10.54 -19.89
CA TRP A 620 -15.16 -10.34 -19.28
C TRP A 620 -15.15 -10.68 -17.80
N GLN A 621 -16.18 -10.27 -17.06
CA GLN A 621 -16.37 -10.59 -15.65
C GLN A 621 -16.48 -12.11 -15.43
N ALA A 622 -16.97 -12.87 -16.41
CA ALA A 622 -17.11 -14.32 -16.37
C ALA A 622 -15.82 -15.10 -16.72
N LEU A 623 -14.77 -14.45 -17.24
CA LEU A 623 -13.47 -15.10 -17.50
C LEU A 623 -12.83 -15.58 -16.19
N PRO A 624 -11.88 -16.53 -16.16
CA PRO A 624 -11.22 -16.93 -14.91
C PRO A 624 -10.32 -15.82 -14.33
N VAL A 625 -10.33 -15.64 -13.00
CA VAL A 625 -9.35 -14.79 -12.30
C VAL A 625 -8.02 -15.51 -12.19
N GLU A 626 -7.02 -15.05 -12.93
CA GLU A 626 -5.69 -15.66 -12.87
C GLU A 626 -4.85 -15.13 -11.71
N ALA A 627 -4.92 -13.84 -11.39
CA ALA A 627 -4.23 -13.28 -10.23
C ALA A 627 -5.17 -12.36 -9.44
N ARG A 628 -4.99 -12.33 -8.11
CA ARG A 628 -5.76 -11.49 -7.21
C ARG A 628 -4.83 -10.86 -6.16
N THR A 629 -5.11 -9.61 -5.80
CA THR A 629 -4.44 -8.88 -4.72
C THR A 629 -5.45 -7.91 -4.08
N ARG A 630 -5.06 -7.26 -2.99
CA ARG A 630 -5.89 -6.32 -2.25
C ARG A 630 -5.14 -5.03 -1.98
N VAL A 631 -5.78 -3.90 -2.21
CA VAL A 631 -5.24 -2.57 -1.89
C VAL A 631 -5.97 -2.06 -0.66
N SER A 632 -5.30 -1.93 0.48
CA SER A 632 -5.93 -1.45 1.72
C SER A 632 -4.89 -0.72 2.56
N ARG A 633 -5.33 0.12 3.52
CA ARG A 633 -4.43 0.82 4.46
C ARG A 633 -3.39 1.70 3.74
N PHE A 634 -3.85 2.46 2.76
CA PHE A 634 -3.02 3.28 1.86
C PHE A 634 -3.44 4.76 1.89
N ALA A 635 -4.05 5.21 2.99
CA ALA A 635 -4.23 6.62 3.26
C ALA A 635 -2.86 7.23 3.56
N GLY A 636 -2.51 8.34 2.89
CA GLY A 636 -1.19 8.97 3.06
C GLY A 636 0.00 8.19 2.49
N SER A 637 -0.21 6.96 2.00
CA SER A 637 0.83 6.11 1.42
C SER A 637 0.43 5.48 0.10
N GLY A 638 1.28 5.66 -0.90
CA GLY A 638 1.07 5.15 -2.26
C GLY A 638 1.69 3.76 -2.42
N VAL A 639 0.98 2.86 -3.10
CA VAL A 639 1.42 1.48 -3.33
C VAL A 639 1.30 1.09 -4.80
N TYR A 640 2.32 0.41 -5.30
CA TYR A 640 2.27 -0.26 -6.61
C TYR A 640 1.91 -1.73 -6.42
N LYS A 641 0.88 -2.20 -7.12
CA LYS A 641 0.55 -3.63 -7.24
C LYS A 641 1.13 -4.16 -8.55
N ARG A 642 2.03 -5.13 -8.47
CA ARG A 642 2.84 -5.59 -9.61
C ARG A 642 2.45 -6.98 -10.06
N PHE A 643 2.36 -7.14 -11.37
CA PHE A 643 2.01 -8.39 -12.02
C PHE A 643 3.03 -8.74 -13.09
N MET A 644 3.36 -10.03 -13.21
CA MET A 644 4.24 -10.55 -14.27
C MET A 644 3.42 -11.32 -15.29
N CYS A 645 3.57 -10.95 -16.57
CA CYS A 645 2.88 -11.53 -17.71
C CYS A 645 3.85 -12.39 -18.52
N ARG A 646 3.46 -13.62 -18.88
CA ARG A 646 4.34 -14.60 -19.57
C ARG A 646 4.29 -14.58 -21.09
N LYS A 647 3.28 -13.92 -21.66
CA LYS A 647 2.96 -13.89 -23.10
C LYS A 647 2.33 -12.54 -23.46
N GLY A 648 2.25 -12.25 -24.75
CA GLY A 648 1.48 -11.13 -25.25
C GLY A 648 -0.02 -11.37 -25.17
N GLY A 649 -0.76 -10.28 -25.39
CA GLY A 649 -2.22 -10.28 -25.47
C GLY A 649 -2.85 -9.22 -24.58
N ILE A 650 -4.12 -9.44 -24.28
CA ILE A 650 -4.97 -8.49 -23.58
C ILE A 650 -5.20 -8.96 -22.14
N TYR A 651 -4.79 -8.11 -21.21
CA TYR A 651 -4.99 -8.31 -19.78
C TYR A 651 -6.05 -7.33 -19.26
N LEU A 652 -7.00 -7.86 -18.51
CA LEU A 652 -8.08 -7.10 -17.92
C LEU A 652 -7.94 -7.09 -16.41
N PHE A 653 -7.86 -5.90 -15.82
CA PHE A 653 -7.87 -5.72 -14.38
C PHE A 653 -9.22 -5.14 -13.96
N HIS A 654 -9.89 -5.77 -13.00
CA HIS A 654 -11.04 -5.20 -12.34
C HIS A 654 -10.63 -4.78 -10.93
N VAL A 655 -10.60 -3.47 -10.67
CA VAL A 655 -10.44 -2.88 -9.35
C VAL A 655 -11.84 -2.79 -8.73
N CYS A 656 -12.20 -3.80 -7.94
CA CYS A 656 -13.49 -3.88 -7.29
C CYS A 656 -13.53 -2.98 -6.05
N ARG A 657 -14.63 -2.26 -5.88
CA ARG A 657 -14.81 -1.25 -4.84
C ARG A 657 -14.78 -1.81 -3.41
N ASN A 658 -15.31 -3.01 -3.17
CA ASN A 658 -15.30 -3.71 -1.86
C ASN A 658 -15.70 -2.80 -0.67
N GLY A 659 -16.79 -2.06 -0.87
CA GLY A 659 -17.39 -1.14 0.11
C GLY A 659 -16.54 0.06 0.51
N SER A 660 -15.65 0.47 -0.38
CA SER A 660 -14.91 1.73 -0.30
C SER A 660 -15.82 2.93 -0.56
N PHE A 661 -15.36 4.13 -0.21
CA PHE A 661 -16.02 5.39 -0.55
C PHE A 661 -16.26 5.51 -2.06
N ASN A 662 -15.21 5.35 -2.85
CA ASN A 662 -15.20 5.19 -4.30
C ASN A 662 -13.96 4.38 -4.69
N THR A 663 -13.77 4.11 -5.98
CA THR A 663 -12.58 3.44 -6.53
C THR A 663 -11.76 4.45 -7.30
N ILE A 664 -10.45 4.47 -7.03
CA ILE A 664 -9.51 5.33 -7.73
C ILE A 664 -8.29 4.55 -8.23
N LEU A 665 -7.71 5.01 -9.33
CA LEU A 665 -6.45 4.51 -9.89
C LEU A 665 -5.64 5.68 -10.41
N ASN A 666 -4.36 5.73 -10.05
CA ASN A 666 -3.53 6.91 -10.28
C ASN A 666 -2.55 6.73 -11.45
N GLY A 667 -2.12 5.49 -11.72
CA GLY A 667 -1.27 5.22 -12.86
C GLY A 667 -1.20 3.75 -13.23
N VAL A 668 -0.95 3.49 -14.51
CA VAL A 668 -0.71 2.15 -15.07
C VAL A 668 0.61 2.16 -15.79
N PHE A 669 1.49 1.25 -15.43
CA PHE A 669 2.87 1.23 -15.92
C PHE A 669 3.22 -0.13 -16.48
N VAL A 670 3.84 -0.15 -17.66
CA VAL A 670 4.32 -1.34 -18.33
C VAL A 670 5.83 -1.24 -18.51
N ASN A 671 6.52 -2.27 -18.02
CA ASN A 671 7.93 -2.50 -18.24
C ASN A 671 8.08 -3.78 -19.05
N GLU A 672 8.49 -3.66 -20.31
CA GLU A 672 8.94 -4.79 -21.12
C GLU A 672 10.22 -5.36 -20.48
N LYS A 673 10.18 -6.64 -20.14
CA LYS A 673 11.34 -7.37 -19.60
C LYS A 673 12.02 -8.18 -20.70
N ILE A 674 11.26 -8.78 -21.60
CA ILE A 674 11.81 -9.54 -22.74
C ILE A 674 10.94 -9.27 -23.97
N PRO A 675 11.44 -8.58 -25.01
CA PRO A 675 10.74 -8.49 -26.28
C PRO A 675 10.75 -9.85 -27.00
N TRP A 676 9.77 -10.11 -27.87
CA TRP A 676 9.82 -11.29 -28.74
C TRP A 676 10.92 -11.19 -29.81
N GLU A 677 11.24 -9.97 -30.25
CA GLU A 677 12.37 -9.62 -31.11
C GLU A 677 13.53 -9.18 -30.21
N VAL A 678 14.41 -10.09 -29.77
CA VAL A 678 15.54 -9.66 -28.94
C VAL A 678 16.54 -8.87 -29.80
N ARG A 679 16.57 -7.55 -29.65
CA ARG A 679 17.62 -6.65 -30.18
C ARG A 679 18.64 -6.27 -29.09
N LEU A 680 19.84 -5.85 -29.51
CA LEU A 680 21.00 -5.58 -28.66
C LEU A 680 20.80 -4.37 -27.73
N PRO A 681 21.52 -4.28 -26.58
CA PRO A 681 21.43 -3.18 -25.60
C PRO A 681 21.70 -1.77 -26.14
N GLU A 682 22.32 -1.68 -27.32
CA GLU A 682 22.75 -0.44 -27.98
C GLU A 682 21.56 0.33 -28.60
N GLU A 683 20.40 -0.33 -28.76
CA GLU A 683 19.16 0.25 -29.28
C GLU A 683 18.25 0.80 -28.17
N LEU A 684 18.80 1.41 -27.11
CA LEU A 684 18.02 2.20 -26.17
C LEU A 684 17.88 3.62 -26.73
N PRO A 685 16.74 4.02 -27.35
CA PRO A 685 16.55 5.41 -27.66
C PRO A 685 16.11 6.07 -26.36
N TYR A 686 16.97 6.90 -25.77
CA TYR A 686 16.51 8.06 -24.99
C TYR A 686 15.83 9.11 -25.91
N TYR A 687 15.33 8.69 -27.08
CA TYR A 687 14.84 9.55 -28.13
C TYR A 687 13.33 9.36 -28.25
N VAL A 688 12.59 10.28 -27.62
CA VAL A 688 11.19 10.52 -27.93
C VAL A 688 11.17 11.49 -29.10
N ASP A 689 10.58 11.08 -30.24
CA ASP A 689 10.31 12.02 -31.33
C ASP A 689 9.03 12.81 -30.99
N GLY A 690 9.18 14.12 -30.78
CA GLY A 690 8.06 15.03 -30.45
C GLY A 690 8.39 16.05 -29.37
N GLN A 691 8.98 17.18 -29.78
CA GLN A 691 9.04 18.52 -29.13
C GLN A 691 9.23 18.75 -27.61
N LEU A 692 9.24 17.76 -26.73
CA LEU A 692 9.46 17.95 -25.29
C LEU A 692 10.15 16.71 -24.71
N ALA A 693 11.45 16.82 -24.43
CA ALA A 693 12.18 15.84 -23.65
C ALA A 693 13.05 16.60 -22.63
N GLY A 694 12.51 16.78 -21.43
CA GLY A 694 13.38 16.87 -20.26
C GLY A 694 14.04 15.49 -20.11
N ILE A 695 15.37 15.45 -20.05
CA ILE A 695 16.10 14.20 -19.80
C ILE A 695 15.57 13.65 -18.49
N ILE A 696 14.84 12.53 -18.55
CA ILE A 696 14.38 11.86 -17.33
C ILE A 696 15.65 11.42 -16.61
N PRO A 697 15.92 11.91 -15.40
CA PRO A 697 17.05 11.44 -14.65
C PRO A 697 16.77 10.00 -14.26
N THR A 698 17.50 9.10 -14.90
CA THR A 698 17.68 7.77 -14.35
C THR A 698 18.86 7.92 -13.40
N PRO A 699 18.76 7.55 -12.10
CA PRO A 699 19.97 7.32 -11.32
C PRO A 699 20.86 6.38 -12.13
N GLU A 700 22.18 6.62 -12.13
CA GLU A 700 23.11 6.01 -13.07
C GLU A 700 22.77 4.53 -13.30
N ARG A 701 22.13 4.23 -14.44
CA ARG A 701 22.02 2.86 -14.90
C ARG A 701 23.41 2.50 -15.36
N VAL A 702 24.15 1.91 -14.46
CA VAL A 702 25.43 1.31 -14.77
C VAL A 702 25.14 0.17 -15.74
N GLY A 703 25.35 0.46 -17.02
CA GLY A 703 25.19 -0.53 -18.08
C GLY A 703 26.09 -1.73 -17.84
N ALA A 704 25.80 -2.84 -18.52
CA ALA A 704 26.71 -3.99 -18.50
C ALA A 704 28.14 -3.59 -18.92
N SER A 705 28.28 -2.52 -19.73
CA SER A 705 29.56 -1.94 -20.15
C SER A 705 30.36 -1.26 -19.03
N THR A 706 29.70 -0.75 -17.99
CA THR A 706 30.36 -0.07 -16.86
C THR A 706 30.64 -1.00 -15.68
N LEU A 707 30.12 -2.24 -15.72
CA LEU A 707 30.47 -3.29 -14.77
C LEU A 707 31.78 -3.98 -15.15
N GLY A 708 32.65 -4.25 -14.17
CA GLY A 708 33.81 -5.11 -14.36
C GLY A 708 33.40 -6.58 -14.59
N GLU A 709 34.33 -7.41 -15.06
CA GLU A 709 34.07 -8.83 -15.34
C GLU A 709 33.55 -9.61 -14.12
N LYS A 710 34.00 -9.23 -12.92
CA LYS A 710 33.54 -9.85 -11.66
C LYS A 710 32.08 -9.50 -11.38
N GLU A 711 31.70 -8.23 -11.52
CA GLU A 711 30.33 -7.77 -11.30
C GLU A 711 29.38 -8.33 -12.37
N LYS A 712 29.81 -8.39 -13.64
CA LYS A 712 29.05 -9.05 -14.70
C LYS A 712 28.74 -10.51 -14.39
N ALA A 713 29.71 -11.25 -13.86
CA ALA A 713 29.50 -12.64 -13.47
C ALA A 713 28.46 -12.80 -12.35
N VAL A 714 28.42 -11.86 -11.39
CA VAL A 714 27.42 -11.84 -10.31
C VAL A 714 26.03 -11.45 -10.83
N CYS A 715 25.93 -10.52 -11.79
CA CYS A 715 24.67 -10.08 -12.37
C CYS A 715 24.10 -11.03 -13.43
N LYS A 716 24.92 -11.85 -14.08
CA LYS A 716 24.48 -12.76 -15.15
C LYS A 716 23.33 -13.68 -14.71
N PRO A 717 23.40 -14.39 -13.56
CA PRO A 717 22.25 -15.16 -13.08
C PRO A 717 21.02 -14.28 -12.87
N LEU A 718 21.16 -13.09 -12.28
CA LEU A 718 20.03 -12.18 -12.06
C LEU A 718 19.32 -11.85 -13.38
N TYR A 719 20.08 -11.51 -14.43
CA TYR A 719 19.52 -11.25 -15.75
C TYR A 719 18.80 -12.48 -16.31
N GLU A 720 19.44 -13.66 -16.31
CA GLU A 720 18.81 -14.89 -16.77
C GLU A 720 17.49 -15.18 -16.02
N LEU A 721 17.44 -14.93 -14.72
CA LEU A 721 16.25 -15.14 -13.89
C LEU A 721 15.12 -14.14 -14.20
N GLN A 722 15.46 -12.86 -14.39
CA GLN A 722 14.50 -11.80 -14.73
C GLN A 722 13.95 -11.97 -16.15
N TYR A 723 14.75 -12.59 -17.03
CA TYR A 723 14.48 -12.73 -18.45
C TYR A 723 14.16 -14.16 -18.87
N THR A 724 13.72 -15.04 -17.97
CA THR A 724 13.26 -16.39 -18.37
C THR A 724 11.83 -16.67 -17.90
N ARG A 725 10.96 -17.02 -18.87
CA ARG A 725 9.54 -17.33 -18.65
C ARG A 725 9.28 -18.44 -17.63
N LYS A 726 10.25 -19.34 -17.36
CA LYS A 726 10.09 -20.46 -16.42
C LYS A 726 10.05 -20.01 -14.95
N TYR A 727 10.62 -18.85 -14.61
CA TYR A 727 10.61 -18.32 -13.25
C TYR A 727 9.39 -17.44 -12.94
N LEU A 728 8.40 -17.39 -13.84
CA LEU A 728 7.16 -16.62 -13.67
C LEU A 728 6.09 -17.44 -12.94
N THR A 729 6.45 -17.90 -11.74
CA THR A 729 5.53 -18.53 -10.78
C THR A 729 5.51 -17.68 -9.49
N PRO A 730 4.44 -17.73 -8.68
CA PRO A 730 4.40 -16.94 -7.44
C PRO A 730 5.59 -17.20 -6.51
N ALA A 731 5.98 -18.47 -6.35
CA ALA A 731 7.12 -18.87 -5.52
C ALA A 731 8.47 -18.40 -6.08
N ALA A 732 8.69 -18.54 -7.40
CA ALA A 732 9.94 -18.10 -8.02
C ALA A 732 10.08 -16.58 -8.05
N CYS A 733 9.01 -15.83 -8.33
CA CYS A 733 9.02 -14.37 -8.25
C CYS A 733 9.31 -13.85 -6.83
N SER A 734 8.75 -14.51 -5.81
CA SER A 734 9.01 -14.18 -4.40
C SER A 734 10.48 -14.45 -4.03
N LEU A 735 10.99 -15.65 -4.37
CA LEU A 735 12.38 -16.02 -4.12
C LEU A 735 13.39 -15.16 -4.89
N GLN A 736 13.05 -14.71 -6.10
CA GLN A 736 13.89 -13.81 -6.87
C GLN A 736 14.09 -12.47 -6.14
N ASN A 737 13.06 -11.92 -5.49
CA ASN A 737 13.22 -10.70 -4.69
C ASN A 737 14.18 -10.94 -3.50
N ARG A 738 14.10 -12.12 -2.86
CA ARG A 738 15.08 -12.51 -1.82
C ARG A 738 16.49 -12.66 -2.36
N TYR A 739 16.66 -13.21 -3.56
CA TYR A 739 17.98 -13.30 -4.21
C TYR A 739 18.57 -11.91 -4.47
N ILE A 740 17.77 -10.97 -4.97
CA ILE A 740 18.20 -9.57 -5.18
C ILE A 740 18.60 -8.93 -3.85
N LEU A 741 17.80 -9.10 -2.79
CA LEU A 741 18.14 -8.59 -1.46
C LEU A 741 19.44 -9.21 -0.91
N ALA A 742 19.63 -10.52 -1.08
CA ALA A 742 20.84 -11.22 -0.63
C ALA A 742 22.08 -10.71 -1.37
N LEU A 743 22.01 -10.57 -2.69
CA LEU A 743 23.08 -10.00 -3.50
C LEU A 743 23.39 -8.56 -3.10
N TRP A 744 22.36 -7.72 -2.97
CA TRP A 744 22.52 -6.32 -2.57
C TRP A 744 23.24 -6.22 -1.24
N ARG A 745 22.76 -6.95 -0.23
CA ARG A 745 23.34 -6.98 1.11
C ARG A 745 24.81 -7.44 1.07
N GLN A 746 25.15 -8.43 0.24
CA GLN A 746 26.53 -8.87 0.06
C GLN A 746 27.41 -7.79 -0.62
N ALA A 747 26.86 -7.09 -1.63
CA ALA A 747 27.56 -6.03 -2.34
C ALA A 747 27.84 -4.83 -1.42
N THR A 748 26.87 -4.44 -0.57
CA THR A 748 27.01 -3.32 0.38
C THR A 748 28.11 -3.57 1.43
N GLU A 749 28.29 -4.82 1.87
CA GLU A 749 29.36 -5.18 2.82
C GLU A 749 30.77 -5.05 2.22
N LYS A 750 30.90 -5.33 0.92
CA LYS A 750 32.17 -5.32 0.21
C LYS A 750 32.49 -3.95 -0.40
N ARG A 751 31.67 -2.93 -0.11
CA ARG A 751 31.76 -1.62 -0.74
C ARG A 751 33.04 -0.92 -0.27
N ALA A 752 34.09 -0.96 -1.10
CA ALA A 752 34.99 0.17 -1.24
C ALA A 752 34.16 1.32 -1.85
N GLU A 753 34.45 2.56 -1.49
CA GLU A 753 33.56 3.74 -1.54
C GLU A 753 32.88 4.05 -2.90
N ASP A 754 33.24 3.38 -4.02
CA ASP A 754 32.75 3.60 -5.39
C ASP A 754 31.87 2.47 -6.00
N GLY A 755 31.34 1.54 -5.20
CA GLY A 755 30.68 0.33 -5.72
C GLY A 755 29.29 0.51 -6.35
N CYS A 756 29.20 0.83 -7.64
CA CYS A 756 27.91 1.06 -8.32
C CYS A 756 27.03 -0.21 -8.49
N LEU A 757 27.58 -1.42 -8.30
CA LEU A 757 26.79 -2.66 -8.21
C LEU A 757 25.81 -2.64 -7.02
N ALA A 758 26.22 -2.10 -5.88
CA ALA A 758 25.34 -2.00 -4.71
C ALA A 758 24.16 -1.07 -5.00
N ASP A 759 24.37 0.00 -5.75
CA ASP A 759 23.33 0.98 -6.09
C ASP A 759 22.32 0.40 -7.09
N ILE A 760 22.80 -0.35 -8.11
CA ILE A 760 21.92 -1.10 -9.03
C ILE A 760 21.05 -2.10 -8.27
N LEU A 761 21.67 -2.90 -7.41
CA LEU A 761 20.96 -3.93 -6.66
C LEU A 761 20.03 -3.32 -5.63
N GLN A 762 20.36 -2.14 -5.06
CA GLN A 762 19.46 -1.37 -4.19
C GLN A 762 18.21 -0.93 -4.95
N TRP A 763 18.39 -0.42 -6.17
CA TRP A 763 17.31 -0.01 -7.06
C TRP A 763 16.39 -1.19 -7.41
N GLU A 764 16.98 -2.30 -7.85
CA GLU A 764 16.26 -3.55 -8.15
C GLU A 764 15.59 -4.16 -6.90
N ALA A 765 16.25 -4.06 -5.75
CA ALA A 765 15.71 -4.46 -4.45
C ALA A 765 14.60 -3.51 -3.98
N ARG A 766 14.52 -2.29 -4.52
CA ARG A 766 13.50 -1.28 -4.17
C ARG A 766 13.64 -0.82 -2.73
N VAL A 767 14.87 -0.70 -2.28
CA VAL A 767 15.19 -0.17 -0.95
C VAL A 767 15.49 1.32 -1.10
N THR A 768 14.57 2.16 -0.64
CA THR A 768 14.72 3.61 -0.70
C THR A 768 15.71 4.09 0.36
N ASP A 769 16.61 4.99 -0.01
CA ASP A 769 17.53 5.72 0.87
C ASP A 769 17.31 7.22 0.61
N GLU A 770 17.24 8.02 1.68
CA GLU A 770 17.00 9.47 1.59
C GLU A 770 17.98 10.18 0.65
N ARG A 771 19.22 9.69 0.55
CA ARG A 771 20.24 10.22 -0.36
C ARG A 771 19.88 10.00 -1.83
N VAL A 772 19.32 8.84 -2.17
CA VAL A 772 18.93 8.51 -3.54
C VAL A 772 17.74 9.38 -3.96
N GLN A 773 16.77 9.58 -3.06
CA GLN A 773 15.62 10.44 -3.32
C GLN A 773 16.06 11.90 -3.51
N ALA A 774 16.91 12.43 -2.62
CA ALA A 774 17.42 13.80 -2.73
C ALA A 774 18.21 14.03 -4.04
N SER A 775 19.06 13.07 -4.43
CA SER A 775 19.80 13.15 -5.70
C SER A 775 18.88 13.11 -6.92
N PHE A 776 17.86 12.25 -6.90
CA PHE A 776 16.84 12.20 -7.96
C PHE A 776 16.11 13.54 -8.06
N ASP A 777 15.61 14.09 -6.95
CA ASP A 777 14.89 15.36 -6.92
C ASP A 777 15.75 16.53 -7.44
N GLU A 778 17.03 16.57 -7.06
CA GLU A 778 17.96 17.57 -7.59
C GLU A 778 18.15 17.41 -9.10
N THR A 779 18.25 16.19 -9.59
CA THR A 779 18.42 15.93 -11.02
C THR A 779 17.15 16.24 -11.82
N MET A 780 15.96 15.97 -11.26
CA MET A 780 14.67 16.37 -11.82
C MET A 780 14.61 17.90 -11.99
N LYS A 781 15.02 18.63 -10.94
CA LYS A 781 15.08 20.08 -10.94
C LYS A 781 16.03 20.61 -12.02
N ARG A 782 17.26 20.07 -12.09
CA ARG A 782 18.25 20.45 -13.13
C ARG A 782 17.73 20.18 -14.54
N SER A 783 17.08 19.05 -14.76
CA SER A 783 16.54 18.65 -16.07
C SER A 783 15.40 19.58 -16.50
N TRP A 784 14.54 19.99 -15.57
CA TRP A 784 13.51 21.00 -15.81
C TRP A 784 14.11 22.36 -16.18
N ASP A 785 15.09 22.85 -15.41
CA ASP A 785 15.76 24.12 -15.71
C ASP A 785 16.41 24.10 -17.11
N GLN A 786 17.02 22.98 -17.50
CA GLN A 786 17.60 22.79 -18.83
C GLN A 786 16.53 22.81 -19.94
N SER A 787 15.37 22.19 -19.71
CA SER A 787 14.22 22.21 -20.64
C SER A 787 13.79 23.65 -20.96
N GLN A 788 13.71 24.52 -19.94
CA GLN A 788 13.36 25.92 -20.13
C GLN A 788 14.41 26.72 -20.93
N ILE A 789 15.67 26.29 -20.94
CA ILE A 789 16.71 26.91 -21.78
C ILE A 789 16.42 26.64 -23.25
N TYR A 790 16.12 25.39 -23.63
CA TYR A 790 15.89 25.03 -25.03
C TYR A 790 14.48 25.39 -25.53
N TYR A 791 13.46 25.30 -24.68
CA TYR A 791 12.06 25.43 -25.10
C TYR A 791 11.42 26.67 -24.49
N ILE A 792 11.16 27.67 -25.33
CA ILE A 792 10.62 28.96 -24.91
C ILE A 792 9.20 28.88 -24.34
N GLY A 793 8.42 27.88 -24.75
CA GLY A 793 7.09 27.63 -24.20
C GLY A 793 7.12 27.26 -22.72
N ASN A 794 8.12 26.48 -22.31
CA ASN A 794 8.26 25.97 -20.95
C ASN A 794 8.63 27.06 -19.93
N ARG A 795 8.94 28.27 -20.42
CA ARG A 795 9.18 29.46 -19.59
C ARG A 795 7.87 30.17 -19.23
N SER A 796 6.83 30.06 -20.06
CA SER A 796 5.61 30.85 -19.94
C SER A 796 4.68 30.28 -18.89
N ARG A 797 4.28 31.09 -17.91
CA ARG A 797 3.20 30.72 -16.98
C ARG A 797 1.84 30.63 -17.67
N ASP A 798 1.65 31.31 -18.80
CA ASP A 798 0.40 31.18 -19.55
C ASP A 798 0.33 29.83 -20.29
N PHE A 799 1.49 29.26 -20.63
CA PHE A 799 1.59 27.96 -21.33
C PHE A 799 1.75 26.79 -20.34
N MET A 800 2.50 26.99 -19.26
CA MET A 800 2.78 26.02 -18.18
C MET A 800 2.38 26.63 -16.82
N PRO A 801 1.08 26.80 -16.51
CA PRO A 801 0.58 27.60 -15.37
C PRO A 801 1.01 27.15 -13.98
N HIS A 802 1.56 25.95 -13.89
CA HIS A 802 1.85 25.32 -12.62
C HIS A 802 3.26 24.74 -12.52
N ALA A 803 4.05 24.84 -13.58
CA ALA A 803 5.42 24.37 -13.55
C ALA A 803 6.32 25.33 -12.74
N PRO A 804 7.30 24.82 -11.98
CA PRO A 804 8.20 25.65 -11.19
C PRO A 804 9.06 26.54 -12.09
N GLY A 805 9.49 27.70 -11.57
CA GLY A 805 10.41 28.56 -12.32
C GLY A 805 9.84 29.12 -13.65
N THR A 806 8.52 29.14 -13.82
CA THR A 806 7.85 29.81 -14.95
C THR A 806 7.66 31.30 -14.66
N VAL A 807 7.62 32.09 -15.73
CA VAL A 807 7.54 33.56 -15.66
C VAL A 807 6.21 34.07 -16.19
N PRO A 808 5.68 35.18 -15.66
CA PRO A 808 4.32 35.67 -15.94
C PRO A 808 4.18 36.40 -17.30
N PHE A 809 4.76 35.84 -18.35
CA PHE A 809 4.73 36.36 -19.72
C PHE A 809 4.18 35.31 -20.68
N SER A 810 3.41 35.76 -21.67
CA SER A 810 2.87 34.93 -22.74
C SER A 810 3.97 34.39 -23.67
N LEU A 811 3.66 33.34 -24.42
CA LEU A 811 4.57 32.77 -25.42
C LEU A 811 5.06 33.82 -26.44
N ARG A 812 4.19 34.77 -26.82
CA ARG A 812 4.51 35.84 -27.76
C ARG A 812 5.49 36.85 -27.15
N GLU A 813 5.26 37.24 -25.90
CA GLU A 813 6.14 38.13 -25.14
C GLU A 813 7.52 37.49 -24.92
N LEU A 814 7.58 36.23 -24.54
CA LEU A 814 8.84 35.52 -24.35
C LEU A 814 9.64 35.37 -25.65
N ARG A 815 8.97 35.05 -26.76
CA ARG A 815 9.61 35.06 -28.10
C ARG A 815 10.18 36.43 -28.45
N LEU A 816 9.51 37.51 -28.06
CA LEU A 816 10.03 38.86 -28.27
C LEU A 816 11.21 39.15 -27.33
N MET A 817 11.12 38.80 -26.04
CA MET A 817 12.23 38.93 -25.09
C MET A 817 13.48 38.21 -25.59
N ALA A 818 13.34 36.98 -26.10
CA ALA A 818 14.44 36.22 -26.69
C ALA A 818 15.07 36.93 -27.91
N LYS A 819 14.25 37.53 -28.78
CA LYS A 819 14.74 38.35 -29.92
C LYS A 819 15.46 39.62 -29.47
N LEU A 820 15.03 40.21 -28.36
CA LEU A 820 15.61 41.42 -27.77
C LEU A 820 16.75 41.13 -26.79
N HIS A 821 17.17 39.85 -26.65
CA HIS A 821 18.20 39.41 -25.72
C HIS A 821 17.92 39.78 -24.24
N ILE A 822 16.65 39.87 -23.87
CA ILE A 822 16.24 40.13 -22.48
C ILE A 822 16.32 38.80 -21.72
N ASP A 823 17.10 38.76 -20.64
CA ASP A 823 17.15 37.59 -19.76
C ASP A 823 15.81 37.45 -19.04
N TRP A 824 15.11 36.36 -19.29
CA TRP A 824 13.83 36.07 -18.68
C TRP A 824 13.97 35.54 -17.25
N ARG A 825 15.16 35.00 -16.88
CA ARG A 825 15.37 34.34 -15.58
C ARG A 825 15.21 35.28 -14.40
N GLN A 826 15.45 36.57 -14.59
CA GLN A 826 15.22 37.60 -13.58
C GLN A 826 13.74 37.71 -13.14
N TYR A 827 12.82 37.16 -13.92
CA TYR A 827 11.38 37.18 -13.66
C TYR A 827 10.83 35.88 -13.04
N ARG A 828 11.70 34.94 -12.65
CA ARG A 828 11.29 33.72 -11.95
C ARG A 828 10.98 34.02 -10.48
N ASP A 829 10.05 33.26 -9.92
CA ASP A 829 9.67 33.39 -8.50
C ASP A 829 10.85 33.04 -7.56
N ASP A 830 11.81 32.23 -8.02
CA ASP A 830 13.02 31.82 -7.30
C ASP A 830 14.29 32.62 -7.68
N ALA A 831 14.12 33.76 -8.38
CA ALA A 831 15.24 34.62 -8.75
C ALA A 831 15.91 35.22 -7.51
N LYS A 832 17.24 35.09 -7.42
CA LYS A 832 18.04 35.62 -6.29
C LYS A 832 18.13 37.15 -6.26
N THR A 833 17.88 37.79 -7.40
CA THR A 833 17.96 39.24 -7.58
C THR A 833 16.67 39.75 -8.22
N PRO A 834 16.15 40.91 -7.80
CA PRO A 834 14.96 41.50 -8.40
C PRO A 834 15.21 41.86 -9.87
N PRO A 835 14.17 41.84 -10.72
CA PRO A 835 14.32 42.19 -12.13
C PRO A 835 14.57 43.69 -12.32
N GLU A 836 15.28 44.05 -13.40
CA GLU A 836 15.60 45.44 -13.76
C GLU A 836 14.35 46.29 -14.01
N LYS A 837 13.29 45.66 -14.51
CA LYS A 837 11.95 46.24 -14.66
C LYS A 837 10.96 45.31 -13.99
N SER A 838 9.96 45.85 -13.31
CA SER A 838 8.83 45.06 -12.83
C SER A 838 8.13 44.32 -13.99
N VAL A 839 7.38 43.27 -13.66
CA VAL A 839 6.59 42.52 -14.65
C VAL A 839 5.68 43.45 -15.46
N GLN A 840 5.04 44.42 -14.81
CA GLN A 840 4.14 45.37 -15.46
C GLN A 840 4.88 46.28 -16.45
N GLU A 841 6.01 46.86 -16.03
CA GLU A 841 6.84 47.71 -16.88
C GLU A 841 7.42 46.95 -18.07
N MET A 842 7.81 45.70 -17.88
CA MET A 842 8.30 44.85 -18.96
C MET A 842 7.18 44.51 -19.95
N LYS A 843 5.96 44.20 -19.49
CA LYS A 843 4.81 43.98 -20.39
C LYS A 843 4.48 45.21 -21.22
N GLU A 844 4.51 46.40 -20.63
CA GLU A 844 4.32 47.66 -21.36
C GLU A 844 5.40 47.91 -22.40
N PHE A 845 6.66 47.64 -22.05
CA PHE A 845 7.79 47.74 -22.98
C PHE A 845 7.62 46.79 -24.18
N LEU A 846 7.32 45.51 -23.92
CA LEU A 846 7.12 44.51 -24.97
C LEU A 846 5.92 44.83 -25.86
N LYS A 847 4.83 45.39 -25.29
CA LYS A 847 3.66 45.84 -26.05
C LYS A 847 4.03 46.96 -27.04
N LYS A 848 4.85 47.93 -26.62
CA LYS A 848 5.35 49.01 -27.50
C LYS A 848 6.23 48.47 -28.63
N GLU A 849 7.11 47.52 -28.34
CA GLU A 849 7.96 46.89 -29.36
C GLU A 849 7.17 46.02 -30.36
N LEU A 850 6.13 45.31 -29.88
CA LEU A 850 5.22 44.56 -30.75
C LEU A 850 4.46 45.49 -31.71
N LEU A 851 4.00 46.65 -31.23
CA LEU A 851 3.34 47.67 -32.06
C LEU A 851 4.28 48.20 -33.16
N LYS A 852 5.53 48.53 -32.82
CA LYS A 852 6.54 48.97 -33.81
C LYS A 852 6.78 47.93 -34.92
N GLN A 853 6.83 46.65 -34.57
CA GLN A 853 7.00 45.57 -35.54
C GLN A 853 5.79 45.39 -36.47
N GLN A 854 4.58 45.69 -36.00
CA GLN A 854 3.37 45.66 -36.83
C GLN A 854 3.33 46.82 -37.82
N THR A 855 3.72 48.03 -37.39
CA THR A 855 3.78 49.21 -38.27
C THR A 855 4.84 49.08 -39.37
N ASN A 856 5.98 48.43 -39.07
CA ASN A 856 7.04 48.15 -40.05
C ASN A 856 6.72 47.00 -41.03
N LYS A 857 5.66 46.21 -40.81
CA LYS A 857 5.19 45.16 -41.74
C LYS A 857 4.09 45.65 -42.70
N GLN A 858 3.50 46.81 -42.43
CA GLN A 858 2.46 47.43 -43.27
C GLN A 858 3.00 48.52 -44.21
N ARG A 859 4.28 48.85 -44.08
CA ARG A 859 5.09 49.55 -45.10
C ARG A 859 5.92 48.51 -45.83
#